data_AF-A0A2U2BCW9-F1
#
_entry.id   AF-A0A2U2BCW9-F1
#
_cell.length_a   1.000
_cell.length_b   1.000
_cell.length_c   1.000
_cell.angle_alpha   90.00
_cell.angle_beta   90.00
_cell.angle_gamma   90.00
#
_symmetry.space_group_name_H-M   'P 1'
#
loop_
_entity.id
_entity.type
_entity.pdbx_description
1 polymer ?
#
loop_
_entity_poly.entity_id
_entity_poly.type
_entity_poly.pdbx_seq_one_letter_code
_entity_poly.pdbx_strand_id
1 'polypeptide(L)'
;MKQRSLKLLLSMLAVLVVIPAHAQIQAPGLDVLGFGYDVFGNYADQKSKKRYCLFKYNNVAQQVNNIGSQQYSVPKYVILENISNHITKEVEGSSMREYAKNQSASVGLEADGFFFSASVNSSFSKSSSGSERSYYYTYRDANTKWRISFDERRLNSLQEMLDPLFVEDLNNSNLSPADLFDRYGTHFIASAYLGGRADFNTKSVVTSQTNTSSIAIAVKAQYKAVSGSTDLSQDQKNTLSKSKTTSKLTVTGGNSEFANNIQDPVKYEQWAAGIADMPVLCDFDKHSLKPIWMFCKDAARKSALKAEFDRMVKANPLPAAMAASMYVSNQVYFIKNVGDGLYIDLPGYHFDAGRSQGTKVSMYPKDTKMGGLQGIDRFIKVIPHSTNPDYVFLRPQNSDLVMDVAGGHKTPGTKIHLWSKGENNGAQMFKLVEVDGKKNTYYIENKNSGLVLTSHGKSQQLTQEENTKAENQQWYLEPARAEQMMPVKTDYSMALRNVKANRYMDLGGRKAKARKKDEHIQLWDMDNDPDRYITVRKTPVDGWFYVFHNHASNYVWDIESKSTKNGAKLQLWDKTDTENQQFRFIYAGSAMTFYIQSKQSEKYLDASESRIAQNGCPVQIWSKNGQDQQKWKLEPAGPKWFAPKEPVTVKIKAAYSDKTWDLAGGGSEMAGKKSSQLQIYSDSDEKDRIYTIKSSGDASWIWFELNNGQMRIDVSGGDKNMGRKDVKLSTWTPHGNDSQKFAIRPTGKYTCIIFSKGWKAFDIEGGKYNENSADIQLWDTHYEAAQQFQLIDTKTGKPIDFTKYFN
;
A
#
# COMPACT_ATOMS: atom_id res chain seq x y z
N MET A 1 -19.41 -102.01 44.12
CA MET A 1 -18.98 -102.68 45.37
C MET A 1 -18.53 -101.59 46.34
N LYS A 2 -19.11 -101.48 47.55
CA LYS A 2 -18.71 -100.73 48.79
C LYS A 2 -18.02 -99.33 48.65
N GLN A 3 -18.27 -98.28 49.45
CA GLN A 3 -19.17 -97.89 50.58
C GLN A 3 -18.97 -96.35 50.73
N ARG A 4 -19.81 -95.48 51.34
CA ARG A 4 -21.04 -95.56 52.17
C ARG A 4 -21.83 -94.21 52.05
N SER A 5 -23.00 -94.14 52.71
CA SER A 5 -23.77 -92.98 53.25
C SER A 5 -23.12 -91.56 53.26
N LEU A 6 -23.82 -90.42 53.07
CA LEU A 6 -25.13 -90.00 53.63
C LEU A 6 -25.60 -88.68 52.95
N LYS A 7 -26.90 -88.34 52.94
CA LYS A 7 -27.42 -87.03 52.46
C LYS A 7 -27.17 -85.92 53.48
N LEU A 8 -26.91 -84.69 53.01
CA LEU A 8 -27.17 -83.46 53.79
C LEU A 8 -27.60 -82.29 52.87
N LEU A 9 -28.46 -81.42 53.39
CA LEU A 9 -28.85 -80.14 52.78
C LEU A 9 -27.69 -79.14 52.84
N LEU A 10 -27.67 -78.16 51.93
CA LEU A 10 -27.13 -76.83 52.24
C LEU A 10 -27.97 -75.72 51.60
N SER A 11 -28.16 -74.65 52.36
CA SER A 11 -29.08 -73.54 52.11
C SER A 11 -28.43 -72.36 51.37
N MET A 12 -29.24 -71.55 50.69
CA MET A 12 -28.83 -70.23 50.19
C MET A 12 -28.27 -69.37 51.33
N LEU A 13 -27.10 -68.75 51.10
CA LEU A 13 -26.59 -67.66 51.92
C LEU A 13 -26.27 -66.48 50.98
N ALA A 14 -27.02 -65.39 51.11
CA ALA A 14 -26.75 -64.17 50.36
C ALA A 14 -25.52 -63.47 50.93
N VAL A 15 -24.41 -63.47 50.19
CA VAL A 15 -23.22 -62.71 50.55
C VAL A 15 -23.49 -61.23 50.26
N LEU A 16 -23.57 -60.43 51.32
CA LEU A 16 -23.62 -58.97 51.22
C LEU A 16 -22.24 -58.49 50.72
N VAL A 17 -22.12 -58.21 49.42
CA VAL A 17 -20.91 -57.58 48.87
C VAL A 17 -20.93 -56.11 49.30
N VAL A 18 -20.18 -55.80 50.36
CA VAL A 18 -19.88 -54.41 50.75
C VAL A 18 -18.91 -53.86 49.71
N ILE A 19 -19.47 -53.23 48.66
CA ILE A 19 -18.69 -52.43 47.72
C ILE A 19 -18.11 -51.23 48.50
N PRO A 20 -16.80 -50.93 48.43
CA PRO A 20 -16.26 -49.72 49.03
C PRO A 20 -16.94 -48.50 48.42
N ALA A 21 -17.53 -47.65 49.28
CA ALA A 21 -17.99 -46.34 48.86
C ALA A 21 -16.77 -45.56 48.31
N HIS A 22 -16.79 -45.26 47.02
CA HIS A 22 -15.72 -44.49 46.41
C HIS A 22 -15.74 -43.10 47.04
N ALA A 23 -14.61 -42.67 47.62
CA ALA A 23 -14.53 -41.38 48.28
C ALA A 23 -14.81 -40.27 47.26
N GLN A 24 -15.82 -39.44 47.55
CA GLN A 24 -16.18 -38.32 46.68
C GLN A 24 -15.09 -37.25 46.76
N ILE A 25 -14.48 -36.93 45.63
CA ILE A 25 -13.45 -35.89 45.55
C ILE A 25 -14.14 -34.53 45.37
N GLN A 26 -13.62 -33.49 46.00
CA GLN A 26 -14.16 -32.13 45.82
C GLN A 26 -13.96 -31.67 44.37
N ALA A 27 -14.96 -30.98 43.80
CA ALA A 27 -14.85 -30.43 42.45
C ALA A 27 -13.63 -29.49 42.29
N PRO A 28 -12.75 -29.71 41.29
CA PRO A 28 -11.60 -28.84 41.05
C PRO A 28 -12.05 -27.45 40.60
N GLY A 29 -11.36 -26.40 41.09
CA GLY A 29 -11.68 -25.01 40.78
C GLY A 29 -12.76 -24.36 41.64
N LEU A 30 -13.25 -25.02 42.70
CA LEU A 30 -14.01 -24.34 43.76
C LEU A 30 -13.15 -23.34 44.55
N ASP A 31 -11.84 -23.35 44.39
CA ASP A 31 -10.92 -22.30 44.84
C ASP A 31 -10.83 -21.11 43.86
N VAL A 32 -11.44 -21.20 42.67
CA VAL A 32 -11.41 -20.18 41.60
C VAL A 32 -12.79 -19.60 41.32
N LEU A 33 -13.80 -20.47 41.13
CA LEU A 33 -15.18 -20.05 40.93
C LEU A 33 -15.65 -19.19 42.11
N GLY A 34 -16.45 -18.16 41.85
CA GLY A 34 -17.04 -17.31 42.89
C GLY A 34 -16.06 -16.38 43.62
N PHE A 35 -14.75 -16.50 43.40
CA PHE A 35 -13.78 -15.55 43.94
C PHE A 35 -13.81 -14.22 43.20
N GLY A 36 -13.51 -13.17 43.96
CA GLY A 36 -13.31 -11.83 43.45
C GLY A 36 -12.16 -11.73 42.46
N TYR A 37 -12.22 -10.78 41.54
CA TYR A 37 -11.22 -10.55 40.49
C TYR A 37 -10.95 -9.07 40.25
N ASP A 38 -9.66 -8.73 40.10
CA ASP A 38 -9.21 -7.44 39.61
C ASP A 38 -9.08 -7.45 38.08
N VAL A 39 -10.06 -6.83 37.43
CA VAL A 39 -10.12 -6.71 35.96
C VAL A 39 -9.07 -5.77 35.35
N PHE A 40 -8.34 -4.98 36.16
CA PHE A 40 -7.22 -4.16 35.68
C PHE A 40 -5.86 -4.87 35.83
N GLY A 41 -5.82 -6.00 36.52
CA GLY A 41 -4.63 -6.79 36.80
C GLY A 41 -4.16 -7.66 35.62
N ASN A 42 -3.91 -8.95 35.88
CA ASN A 42 -3.47 -9.92 34.88
C ASN A 42 -4.68 -10.67 34.29
N TYR A 43 -4.54 -11.18 33.07
CA TYR A 43 -5.56 -11.97 32.38
C TYR A 43 -5.54 -13.43 32.84
N ALA A 44 -6.66 -13.91 33.36
CA ALA A 44 -6.87 -15.27 33.88
C ALA A 44 -5.62 -15.83 34.59
N ASP A 45 -5.25 -15.18 35.70
CA ASP A 45 -4.06 -15.47 36.50
C ASP A 45 -4.40 -15.33 38.00
N GLN A 46 -3.88 -16.24 38.82
CA GLN A 46 -4.13 -16.30 40.27
C GLN A 46 -3.76 -15.00 40.99
N LYS A 47 -2.78 -14.22 40.49
CA LYS A 47 -2.35 -12.93 41.07
C LYS A 47 -3.42 -11.84 41.03
N SER A 48 -4.46 -12.02 40.22
CA SER A 48 -5.59 -11.08 40.13
C SER A 48 -6.90 -11.65 40.67
N LYS A 49 -6.89 -12.91 41.14
CA LYS A 49 -7.91 -13.43 42.03
C LYS A 49 -7.73 -12.82 43.43
N LYS A 50 -8.81 -12.28 43.99
CA LYS A 50 -8.82 -11.69 45.35
C LYS A 50 -8.91 -12.81 46.40
N ARG A 51 -8.62 -12.45 47.66
CA ARG A 51 -8.46 -13.43 48.77
C ARG A 51 -9.74 -14.15 49.16
N TYR A 52 -10.90 -13.50 49.03
CA TYR A 52 -12.17 -13.99 49.56
C TYR A 52 -13.09 -14.47 48.44
N CYS A 53 -13.69 -15.65 48.65
CA CYS A 53 -14.82 -16.10 47.83
C CYS A 53 -16.09 -15.36 48.25
N LEU A 54 -16.90 -14.94 47.28
CA LEU A 54 -18.19 -14.31 47.56
C LEU A 54 -19.25 -15.35 47.96
N PHE A 55 -18.93 -16.65 47.92
CA PHE A 55 -19.89 -17.75 48.09
C PHE A 55 -19.40 -18.82 49.09
N LYS A 56 -20.34 -19.41 49.83
CA LYS A 56 -20.15 -20.56 50.73
C LYS A 56 -20.77 -21.81 50.12
N TYR A 57 -19.94 -22.65 49.51
CA TYR A 57 -20.39 -23.88 48.86
C TYR A 57 -21.09 -24.88 49.80
N ASN A 58 -20.77 -24.85 51.10
CA ASN A 58 -21.36 -25.72 52.11
C ASN A 58 -22.80 -25.31 52.51
N ASN A 59 -23.27 -24.13 52.11
CA ASN A 59 -24.63 -23.65 52.40
C ASN A 59 -25.69 -24.27 51.47
N VAL A 60 -25.28 -24.99 50.43
CA VAL A 60 -26.17 -25.68 49.49
C VAL A 60 -25.89 -27.18 49.46
N ALA A 61 -26.91 -27.95 49.10
CA ALA A 61 -26.77 -29.38 48.86
C ALA A 61 -25.64 -29.67 47.86
N GLN A 62 -24.86 -30.72 48.14
CA GLN A 62 -23.91 -31.26 47.18
C GLN A 62 -24.63 -32.28 46.30
N GLN A 63 -24.31 -32.27 45.01
CA GLN A 63 -24.73 -33.24 44.00
C GLN A 63 -23.51 -34.04 43.55
N VAL A 64 -23.71 -35.33 43.28
CA VAL A 64 -22.66 -36.21 42.79
C VAL A 64 -22.59 -36.09 41.27
N ASN A 65 -21.44 -35.69 40.75
CA ASN A 65 -21.16 -35.67 39.32
C ASN A 65 -20.18 -36.80 38.98
N ASN A 66 -20.60 -37.73 38.12
CA ASN A 66 -19.81 -38.89 37.71
C ASN A 66 -19.05 -38.54 36.43
N ILE A 67 -17.72 -38.46 36.51
CA ILE A 67 -16.86 -38.09 35.38
C ILE A 67 -15.79 -39.18 35.22
N GLY A 68 -15.92 -39.98 34.16
CA GLY A 68 -15.16 -41.22 34.02
C GLY A 68 -15.53 -42.21 35.14
N SER A 69 -14.53 -42.84 35.75
CA SER A 69 -14.70 -43.69 36.93
C SER A 69 -14.77 -42.92 38.26
N GLN A 70 -14.59 -41.60 38.24
CA GLN A 70 -14.47 -40.79 39.45
C GLN A 70 -15.78 -40.07 39.81
N GLN A 71 -16.11 -40.08 41.10
CA GLN A 71 -17.22 -39.31 41.66
C GLN A 71 -16.71 -37.99 42.24
N TYR A 72 -17.35 -36.88 41.84
CA TYR A 72 -17.06 -35.55 42.33
C TYR A 72 -18.24 -34.99 43.13
N SER A 73 -17.95 -34.39 44.29
CA SER A 73 -18.89 -33.58 45.05
C SER A 73 -18.92 -32.16 44.48
N VAL A 74 -20.05 -31.79 43.87
CA VAL A 74 -20.27 -30.51 43.20
C VAL A 74 -21.44 -29.78 43.90
N PRO A 75 -21.37 -28.47 44.17
CA PRO A 75 -22.51 -27.73 44.74
C PRO A 75 -23.71 -27.65 43.78
N LYS A 76 -24.94 -27.62 44.31
CA LYS A 76 -26.24 -27.65 43.58
C LYS A 76 -26.38 -26.69 42.38
N TYR A 77 -25.71 -25.53 42.41
CA TYR A 77 -25.78 -24.50 41.34
C TYR A 77 -24.46 -24.35 40.57
N VAL A 78 -23.55 -25.33 40.69
CA VAL A 78 -22.26 -25.39 40.00
C VAL A 78 -22.30 -26.51 38.96
N ILE A 79 -21.76 -26.22 37.77
CA ILE A 79 -21.55 -27.17 36.69
C ILE A 79 -20.04 -27.45 36.62
N LEU A 80 -19.67 -28.72 36.50
CA LEU A 80 -18.30 -29.18 36.33
C LEU A 80 -18.21 -30.07 35.09
N GLU A 81 -17.31 -29.75 34.17
CA GLU A 81 -17.07 -30.49 32.93
C GLU A 81 -15.58 -30.84 32.83
N ASN A 82 -15.24 -32.11 32.58
CA ASN A 82 -13.90 -32.48 32.11
C ASN A 82 -13.89 -32.32 30.59
N ILE A 83 -13.12 -31.35 30.10
CA ILE A 83 -13.07 -31.02 28.68
C ILE A 83 -11.76 -31.48 28.03
N SER A 84 -10.66 -31.55 28.80
CA SER A 84 -9.33 -32.02 28.38
C SER A 84 -8.88 -31.59 26.96
N ASN A 85 -9.12 -30.33 26.60
CA ASN A 85 -8.85 -29.79 25.26
C ASN A 85 -7.56 -28.96 25.19
N HIS A 86 -6.82 -29.14 24.10
CA HIS A 86 -5.82 -28.17 23.62
C HIS A 86 -6.55 -27.08 22.83
N ILE A 87 -6.38 -25.82 23.24
CA ILE A 87 -7.08 -24.67 22.68
C ILE A 87 -6.06 -23.58 22.36
N THR A 88 -5.97 -23.19 21.09
CA THR A 88 -5.16 -22.04 20.67
C THR A 88 -6.05 -20.84 20.39
N LYS A 89 -5.76 -19.70 21.02
CA LYS A 89 -6.42 -18.40 20.77
C LYS A 89 -5.41 -17.39 20.24
N GLU A 90 -5.87 -16.44 19.45
CA GLU A 90 -5.04 -15.36 18.91
C GLU A 90 -5.66 -14.02 19.32
N VAL A 91 -4.84 -13.14 19.90
CA VAL A 91 -5.24 -11.76 20.22
C VAL A 91 -4.26 -10.82 19.53
N GLU A 92 -4.77 -9.93 18.68
CA GLU A 92 -3.96 -9.04 17.86
C GLU A 92 -4.45 -7.59 17.92
N GLY A 93 -3.58 -6.65 17.55
CA GLY A 93 -3.93 -5.25 17.31
C GLY A 93 -2.84 -4.51 16.54
N SER A 94 -3.24 -3.65 15.61
CA SER A 94 -2.35 -2.75 14.88
C SER A 94 -1.84 -1.57 15.73
N SER A 95 -2.28 -1.49 16.99
CA SER A 95 -1.70 -0.69 18.07
C SER A 95 -1.97 -1.32 19.43
N MET A 96 -1.33 -0.79 20.48
CA MET A 96 -1.57 -1.23 21.86
C MET A 96 -3.02 -0.96 22.30
N ARG A 97 -3.65 0.11 21.80
CA ARG A 97 -5.05 0.46 22.10
C ARG A 97 -6.01 -0.56 21.50
N GLU A 98 -5.79 -0.94 20.23
CA GLU A 98 -6.60 -1.95 19.55
C GLU A 98 -6.42 -3.33 20.20
N TYR A 99 -5.16 -3.73 20.50
CA TYR A 99 -4.86 -4.97 21.20
C TYR A 99 -5.56 -5.03 22.58
N ALA A 100 -5.50 -3.96 23.37
CA ALA A 100 -6.15 -3.89 24.67
C ALA A 100 -7.68 -4.00 24.57
N LYS A 101 -8.30 -3.34 23.58
CA LYS A 101 -9.75 -3.49 23.30
C LYS A 101 -10.09 -4.94 22.92
N ASN A 102 -9.33 -5.56 22.02
CA ASN A 102 -9.57 -6.93 21.58
C ASN A 102 -9.39 -7.96 22.72
N GLN A 103 -8.36 -7.79 23.56
CA GLN A 103 -8.17 -8.61 24.76
C GLN A 103 -9.33 -8.45 25.77
N SER A 104 -9.89 -7.24 25.92
CA SER A 104 -11.03 -6.97 26.82
C SER A 104 -12.34 -7.55 26.30
N ALA A 105 -12.64 -7.33 25.01
CA ALA A 105 -13.83 -7.83 24.33
C ALA A 105 -13.90 -9.37 24.28
N SER A 106 -12.75 -10.06 24.29
CA SER A 106 -12.68 -11.53 24.36
C SER A 106 -13.35 -12.13 25.60
N VAL A 107 -13.49 -11.33 26.66
CA VAL A 107 -14.13 -11.69 27.95
C VAL A 107 -15.25 -10.73 28.34
N GLY A 108 -15.86 -10.06 27.35
CA GLY A 108 -17.10 -9.30 27.53
C GLY A 108 -16.96 -8.00 28.32
N LEU A 109 -15.75 -7.49 28.50
CA LEU A 109 -15.49 -6.18 29.09
C LEU A 109 -15.42 -5.13 27.97
N GLU A 110 -16.50 -4.36 27.81
CA GLU A 110 -16.72 -3.49 26.63
C GLU A 110 -16.53 -1.98 26.91
N ALA A 111 -16.26 -1.57 28.14
CA ALA A 111 -15.97 -0.17 28.47
C ALA A 111 -14.57 0.28 27.99
N ASP A 112 -14.36 1.58 27.78
CA ASP A 112 -13.08 2.18 27.33
C ASP A 112 -11.97 2.22 28.41
N GLY A 113 -11.93 1.22 29.29
CA GLY A 113 -10.90 1.01 30.31
C GLY A 113 -9.77 0.10 29.80
N PHE A 114 -8.56 0.29 30.34
CA PHE A 114 -7.42 -0.59 30.08
C PHE A 114 -7.51 -1.86 30.94
N PHE A 115 -8.47 -2.73 30.63
CA PHE A 115 -8.58 -4.02 31.33
C PHE A 115 -7.35 -4.91 31.05
N PHE A 116 -7.03 -5.75 32.02
CA PHE A 116 -5.84 -6.61 32.06
C PHE A 116 -4.50 -5.86 31.86
N SER A 117 -4.44 -4.58 32.26
CA SER A 117 -3.28 -3.71 32.05
C SER A 117 -1.97 -4.30 32.58
N ALA A 118 -1.98 -5.07 33.68
CA ALA A 118 -0.76 -5.67 34.22
C ALA A 118 -0.20 -6.76 33.28
N SER A 119 -1.07 -7.59 32.68
CA SER A 119 -0.63 -8.53 31.64
C SER A 119 -0.08 -7.79 30.42
N VAL A 120 -0.80 -6.79 29.91
CA VAL A 120 -0.35 -6.07 28.69
C VAL A 120 0.99 -5.35 28.91
N ASN A 121 1.15 -4.66 30.05
CA ASN A 121 2.40 -4.00 30.42
C ASN A 121 3.54 -5.00 30.67
N SER A 122 3.24 -6.19 31.20
CA SER A 122 4.25 -7.26 31.37
C SER A 122 4.66 -7.87 30.03
N SER A 123 3.72 -8.12 29.12
CA SER A 123 3.97 -8.76 27.82
C SER A 123 4.81 -7.91 26.88
N PHE A 124 4.60 -6.59 26.85
CA PHE A 124 5.18 -5.71 25.82
C PHE A 124 6.06 -4.57 26.38
N SER A 125 6.31 -4.56 27.70
CA SER A 125 6.77 -3.41 28.48
C SER A 125 5.77 -2.25 28.48
N LYS A 126 5.94 -1.28 29.39
CA LYS A 126 5.10 -0.07 29.45
C LYS A 126 5.37 0.84 28.26
N SER A 127 4.79 0.51 27.11
CA SER A 127 4.97 1.25 25.86
C SER A 127 4.27 2.60 25.94
N SER A 128 5.01 3.69 25.75
CA SER A 128 4.41 4.86 25.13
C SER A 128 3.91 4.46 23.73
N SER A 129 2.80 5.04 23.28
CA SER A 129 2.38 5.02 21.88
C SER A 129 3.37 5.86 21.07
N GLY A 130 4.54 5.29 20.81
CA GLY A 130 5.68 5.97 20.20
C GLY A 130 5.49 6.28 18.72
N SER A 131 6.45 6.98 18.15
CA SER A 131 6.52 7.42 16.74
C SER A 131 6.68 6.29 15.70
N GLU A 132 6.47 5.02 16.07
CA GLU A 132 6.67 3.85 15.22
C GLU A 132 5.45 2.91 15.24
N ARG A 133 4.86 2.60 14.06
CA ARG A 133 3.71 1.70 13.95
C ARG A 133 4.08 0.31 14.42
N SER A 134 3.54 -0.10 15.57
CA SER A 134 3.78 -1.40 16.18
C SER A 134 2.52 -2.25 16.15
N TYR A 135 2.64 -3.44 15.58
CA TYR A 135 1.67 -4.53 15.64
C TYR A 135 1.95 -5.38 16.88
N TYR A 136 0.92 -5.65 17.67
CA TYR A 136 0.96 -6.42 18.90
C TYR A 136 0.16 -7.69 18.70
N TYR A 137 0.75 -8.84 19.02
CA TYR A 137 0.14 -10.14 18.75
C TYR A 137 0.53 -11.13 19.84
N THR A 138 -0.46 -11.84 20.38
CA THR A 138 -0.26 -12.92 21.35
C THR A 138 -0.88 -14.20 20.81
N TYR A 139 -0.02 -15.21 20.58
CA TYR A 139 -0.45 -16.58 20.38
C TYR A 139 -0.61 -17.24 21.75
N ARG A 140 -1.85 -17.61 22.09
CA ARG A 140 -2.22 -18.20 23.38
C ARG A 140 -2.46 -19.68 23.19
N ASP A 141 -1.58 -20.50 23.74
CA ASP A 141 -1.68 -21.96 23.73
C ASP A 141 -2.14 -22.42 25.12
N ALA A 142 -3.35 -22.98 25.23
CA ALA A 142 -3.95 -23.39 26.49
C ALA A 142 -4.26 -24.89 26.50
N ASN A 143 -3.67 -25.60 27.46
CA ASN A 143 -3.97 -26.99 27.77
C ASN A 143 -5.00 -27.04 28.89
N THR A 144 -6.27 -27.03 28.51
CA THR A 144 -7.40 -27.05 29.45
C THR A 144 -7.69 -28.46 29.92
N LYS A 145 -8.13 -28.62 31.17
CA LYS A 145 -8.56 -29.88 31.77
C LYS A 145 -10.02 -29.81 32.18
N TRP A 146 -10.38 -28.77 32.93
CA TRP A 146 -11.71 -28.59 33.48
C TRP A 146 -12.34 -27.28 33.03
N ARG A 147 -13.66 -27.28 32.94
CA ARG A 147 -14.49 -26.08 32.95
C ARG A 147 -15.40 -26.15 34.18
N ILE A 148 -15.44 -25.07 34.94
CA ILE A 148 -16.31 -24.95 36.12
C ILE A 148 -17.08 -23.62 36.03
N SER A 149 -18.40 -23.66 36.22
CA SER A 149 -19.25 -22.48 36.12
C SER A 149 -20.42 -22.52 37.10
N PHE A 150 -21.05 -21.37 37.34
CA PHE A 150 -22.41 -21.35 37.88
C PHE A 150 -23.43 -21.70 36.79
N ASP A 151 -24.53 -22.36 37.16
CA ASP A 151 -25.67 -22.56 36.27
C ASP A 151 -26.35 -21.22 35.97
N GLU A 152 -26.07 -20.62 34.82
CA GLU A 152 -26.59 -19.30 34.44
C GLU A 152 -28.14 -19.27 34.33
N ARG A 153 -28.79 -20.43 34.19
CA ARG A 153 -30.27 -20.53 34.23
C ARG A 153 -30.83 -20.24 35.63
N ARG A 154 -29.97 -20.18 36.66
CA ARG A 154 -30.31 -20.05 38.08
C ARG A 154 -29.58 -18.90 38.79
N LEU A 155 -29.14 -17.87 38.05
CA LEU A 155 -28.39 -16.72 38.63
C LEU A 155 -29.06 -16.09 39.86
N ASN A 156 -30.39 -16.04 39.93
CA ASN A 156 -31.11 -15.52 41.09
C ASN A 156 -30.92 -16.38 42.35
N SER A 157 -30.82 -17.71 42.20
CA SER A 157 -30.58 -18.65 43.31
C SER A 157 -29.15 -18.58 43.86
N LEU A 158 -28.21 -17.92 43.17
CA LEU A 158 -26.87 -17.68 43.71
C LEU A 158 -26.87 -16.80 44.97
N GLN A 159 -27.96 -16.03 45.22
CA GLN A 159 -28.12 -15.29 46.47
C GLN A 159 -28.15 -16.21 47.71
N GLU A 160 -28.66 -17.45 47.57
CA GLU A 160 -28.67 -18.48 48.64
C GLU A 160 -27.25 -18.90 49.04
N MET A 161 -26.28 -18.75 48.14
CA MET A 161 -24.91 -19.19 48.32
C MET A 161 -23.96 -18.10 48.81
N LEU A 162 -24.37 -16.83 48.89
CA LEU A 162 -23.46 -15.73 49.23
C LEU A 162 -22.87 -15.87 50.64
N ASP A 163 -21.60 -15.48 50.81
CA ASP A 163 -20.97 -15.35 52.13
C ASP A 163 -21.68 -14.24 52.92
N PRO A 164 -22.26 -14.51 54.10
CA PRO A 164 -22.91 -13.48 54.92
C PRO A 164 -22.02 -12.26 55.19
N LEU A 165 -20.71 -12.46 55.37
CA LEU A 165 -19.74 -11.37 55.58
C LEU A 165 -19.57 -10.50 54.33
N PHE A 166 -19.59 -11.10 53.13
CA PHE A 166 -19.60 -10.34 51.88
C PHE A 166 -20.92 -9.57 51.71
N VAL A 167 -22.06 -10.16 52.06
CA VAL A 167 -23.36 -9.48 52.01
C VAL A 167 -23.41 -8.29 52.98
N GLU A 168 -22.82 -8.43 54.17
CA GLU A 168 -22.65 -7.34 55.13
C GLU A 168 -21.79 -6.21 54.55
N ASP A 169 -20.55 -6.51 54.15
CA ASP A 169 -19.61 -5.53 53.55
C ASP A 169 -20.19 -4.82 52.31
N LEU A 170 -20.85 -5.57 51.41
CA LEU A 170 -21.43 -5.04 50.18
C LEU A 170 -22.47 -3.94 50.46
N ASN A 171 -23.29 -4.12 51.50
CA ASN A 171 -24.35 -3.19 51.87
C ASN A 171 -23.95 -2.23 53.02
N ASN A 172 -22.75 -2.36 53.59
CA ASN A 172 -22.22 -1.47 54.63
C ASN A 172 -21.92 -0.07 54.06
N SER A 173 -22.68 0.94 54.50
CA SER A 173 -22.51 2.34 54.08
C SER A 173 -21.21 2.97 54.57
N ASN A 174 -20.63 2.48 55.67
CA ASN A 174 -19.38 2.99 56.25
C ASN A 174 -18.12 2.43 55.56
N LEU A 175 -18.25 1.35 54.79
CA LEU A 175 -17.16 0.82 53.95
C LEU A 175 -17.20 1.53 52.59
N SER A 176 -16.12 2.18 52.16
CA SER A 176 -16.15 2.87 50.87
C SER A 176 -16.24 1.88 49.70
N PRO A 177 -16.82 2.28 48.55
CA PRO A 177 -16.78 1.49 47.32
C PRO A 177 -15.36 1.04 46.91
N ALA A 178 -14.36 1.88 47.13
CA ALA A 178 -12.96 1.59 46.81
C ALA A 178 -12.39 0.49 47.73
N ASP A 179 -12.63 0.57 49.03
CA ASP A 179 -12.17 -0.43 50.01
C ASP A 179 -12.85 -1.80 49.78
N LEU A 180 -14.14 -1.78 49.40
CA LEU A 180 -14.85 -3.00 49.01
C LEU A 180 -14.22 -3.64 47.76
N PHE A 181 -13.90 -2.84 46.73
CA PHE A 181 -13.24 -3.33 45.52
C PHE A 181 -11.79 -3.76 45.75
N ASP A 182 -11.08 -3.20 46.73
CA ASP A 182 -9.77 -3.75 47.09
C ASP A 182 -9.92 -5.10 47.81
N ARG A 183 -10.89 -5.25 48.71
CA ARG A 183 -11.14 -6.51 49.44
C ARG A 183 -11.64 -7.64 48.54
N TYR A 184 -12.62 -7.36 47.68
CA TYR A 184 -13.36 -8.36 46.88
C TYR A 184 -13.21 -8.23 45.37
N GLY A 185 -12.49 -7.23 44.86
CA GLY A 185 -12.42 -6.97 43.42
C GLY A 185 -13.70 -6.29 42.90
N THR A 186 -13.67 -5.88 41.64
CA THR A 186 -14.83 -5.23 40.99
C THR A 186 -15.81 -6.26 40.42
N HIS A 187 -15.29 -7.44 40.04
CA HIS A 187 -16.02 -8.55 39.45
C HIS A 187 -15.73 -9.84 40.23
N PHE A 188 -16.53 -10.88 40.01
CA PHE A 188 -16.23 -12.24 40.44
C PHE A 188 -16.19 -13.19 39.23
N ILE A 189 -15.51 -14.32 39.39
CA ILE A 189 -15.40 -15.36 38.37
C ILE A 189 -16.66 -16.22 38.39
N ALA A 190 -17.51 -16.13 37.36
CA ALA A 190 -18.72 -16.96 37.22
C ALA A 190 -18.51 -18.21 36.33
N SER A 191 -17.42 -18.26 35.55
CA SER A 191 -16.98 -19.45 34.80
C SER A 191 -15.47 -19.45 34.59
N ALA A 192 -14.79 -20.57 34.74
CA ALA A 192 -13.34 -20.68 34.56
C ALA A 192 -12.95 -21.93 33.77
N TYR A 193 -11.92 -21.77 32.94
CA TYR A 193 -11.14 -22.89 32.41
C TYR A 193 -9.93 -23.11 33.31
N LEU A 194 -9.74 -24.36 33.75
CA LEU A 194 -8.62 -24.78 34.59
C LEU A 194 -7.67 -25.65 33.78
N GLY A 195 -6.37 -25.42 33.94
CA GLY A 195 -5.32 -26.10 33.20
C GLY A 195 -4.02 -25.33 33.29
N GLY A 196 -3.32 -25.18 32.15
CA GLY A 196 -2.16 -24.33 32.01
C GLY A 196 -2.10 -23.67 30.64
N ARG A 197 -1.38 -22.55 30.56
CA ARG A 197 -1.35 -21.68 29.38
C ARG A 197 0.05 -21.16 29.12
N ALA A 198 0.44 -21.10 27.84
CA ALA A 198 1.59 -20.40 27.34
C ALA A 198 1.14 -19.25 26.41
N ASP A 199 1.46 -18.02 26.77
CA ASP A 199 1.23 -16.82 25.94
C ASP A 199 2.55 -16.43 25.26
N PHE A 200 2.62 -16.58 23.94
CA PHE A 200 3.72 -16.07 23.10
C PHE A 200 3.37 -14.68 22.58
N ASN A 201 3.83 -13.67 23.31
CA ASN A 201 3.56 -12.27 23.04
C ASN A 201 4.64 -11.70 22.12
N THR A 202 4.26 -10.94 21.10
CA THR A 202 5.22 -10.26 20.20
C THR A 202 4.85 -8.81 19.93
N LYS A 203 5.88 -7.97 19.81
CA LYS A 203 5.79 -6.61 19.29
C LYS A 203 6.59 -6.53 17.99
N SER A 204 5.95 -6.12 16.91
CA SER A 204 6.56 -6.03 15.58
C SER A 204 6.34 -4.65 14.97
N VAL A 205 7.39 -4.04 14.45
CA VAL A 205 7.31 -2.81 13.66
C VAL A 205 6.75 -3.11 12.27
N VAL A 206 5.72 -2.39 11.86
CA VAL A 206 5.19 -2.44 10.51
C VAL A 206 5.97 -1.44 9.65
N THR A 207 6.78 -1.95 8.72
CA THR A 207 7.67 -1.16 7.85
C THR A 207 7.13 -1.08 6.42
N SER A 208 7.74 -0.25 5.58
CA SER A 208 7.42 -0.15 4.14
C SER A 208 7.60 -1.46 3.34
N GLN A 209 8.21 -2.49 3.94
CA GLN A 209 8.48 -3.79 3.35
C GLN A 209 7.64 -4.92 3.96
N THR A 210 6.76 -4.62 4.92
CA THR A 210 6.01 -5.63 5.70
C THR A 210 4.56 -5.19 5.90
N ASN A 211 3.68 -6.13 6.28
CA ASN A 211 2.29 -5.84 6.64
C ASN A 211 1.85 -6.76 7.78
N THR A 212 0.77 -6.41 8.47
CA THR A 212 0.32 -7.16 9.65
C THR A 212 0.01 -8.63 9.34
N SER A 213 -0.54 -8.96 8.18
CA SER A 213 -0.81 -10.35 7.77
C SER A 213 0.47 -11.16 7.57
N SER A 214 1.50 -10.62 6.90
CA SER A 214 2.78 -11.32 6.75
C SER A 214 3.52 -11.47 8.08
N ILE A 215 3.41 -10.47 8.96
CA ILE A 215 3.96 -10.52 10.31
C ILE A 215 3.24 -11.60 11.15
N ALA A 216 1.91 -11.66 11.15
CA ALA A 216 1.13 -12.66 11.88
C ALA A 216 1.50 -14.09 11.48
N ILE A 217 1.63 -14.35 10.17
CA ILE A 217 2.08 -15.64 9.64
C ILE A 217 3.49 -15.99 10.15
N ALA A 218 4.41 -15.02 10.12
CA ALA A 218 5.79 -15.24 10.57
C ALA A 218 5.90 -15.43 12.09
N VAL A 219 5.12 -14.70 12.88
CA VAL A 219 5.03 -14.83 14.36
C VAL A 219 4.42 -16.17 14.76
N LYS A 220 3.34 -16.61 14.09
CA LYS A 220 2.74 -17.93 14.34
C LYS A 220 3.68 -19.07 13.97
N ALA A 221 4.47 -18.92 12.90
CA ALA A 221 5.54 -19.85 12.58
C ALA A 221 6.69 -19.80 13.61
N GLN A 222 7.02 -18.61 14.14
CA GLN A 222 8.04 -18.45 15.18
C GLN A 222 7.65 -19.17 16.46
N TYR A 223 6.38 -19.06 16.89
CA TYR A 223 5.89 -19.84 18.03
C TYR A 223 6.01 -21.34 17.79
N LYS A 224 5.58 -21.83 16.63
CA LYS A 224 5.67 -23.25 16.27
C LYS A 224 7.11 -23.77 16.28
N ALA A 225 8.07 -22.99 15.81
CA ALA A 225 9.49 -23.34 15.90
C ALA A 225 9.97 -23.48 17.36
N VAL A 226 9.49 -22.61 18.26
CA VAL A 226 9.77 -22.69 19.71
C VAL A 226 9.09 -23.89 20.37
N SER A 227 7.87 -24.27 19.95
CA SER A 227 7.15 -25.46 20.44
C SER A 227 7.48 -26.74 19.64
N GLY A 228 8.67 -26.84 19.06
CA GLY A 228 9.20 -28.08 18.45
C GLY A 228 8.66 -28.45 17.06
N SER A 229 7.97 -27.53 16.39
CA SER A 229 7.22 -27.76 15.14
C SER A 229 7.75 -26.94 13.95
N THR A 230 8.79 -27.46 13.29
CA THR A 230 9.40 -27.00 12.01
C THR A 230 10.20 -25.68 12.03
N ASP A 231 11.22 -25.62 11.15
CA ASP A 231 12.06 -24.45 10.90
C ASP A 231 11.34 -23.31 10.18
N LEU A 232 11.77 -22.07 10.47
CA LEU A 232 11.33 -20.88 9.76
C LEU A 232 11.89 -20.81 8.32
N SER A 233 11.00 -20.53 7.36
CA SER A 233 11.38 -20.23 5.97
C SER A 233 12.17 -18.93 5.86
N GLN A 234 12.90 -18.75 4.75
CA GLN A 234 13.69 -17.53 4.54
C GLN A 234 12.82 -16.27 4.50
N ASP A 235 11.62 -16.34 3.94
CA ASP A 235 10.69 -15.20 3.90
C ASP A 235 10.16 -14.84 5.29
N GLN A 236 9.86 -15.83 6.13
CA GLN A 236 9.46 -15.58 7.53
C GLN A 236 10.61 -14.94 8.33
N LYS A 237 11.84 -15.47 8.19
CA LYS A 237 13.06 -14.88 8.79
C LYS A 237 13.26 -13.43 8.32
N ASN A 238 13.11 -13.19 7.01
CA ASN A 238 13.19 -11.85 6.42
C ASN A 238 12.10 -10.91 6.96
N THR A 239 10.86 -11.38 7.13
CA THR A 239 9.75 -10.59 7.68
C THR A 239 10.02 -10.21 9.14
N LEU A 240 10.33 -11.17 10.02
CA LEU A 240 10.60 -10.90 11.45
C LEU A 240 11.77 -9.91 11.63
N SER A 241 12.85 -10.08 10.84
CA SER A 241 14.00 -9.16 10.84
C SER A 241 13.62 -7.76 10.35
N LYS A 242 12.95 -7.63 9.20
CA LYS A 242 12.49 -6.34 8.65
C LYS A 242 11.42 -5.66 9.50
N SER A 243 10.74 -6.40 10.37
CA SER A 243 9.80 -5.90 11.35
C SER A 243 10.40 -5.70 12.74
N LYS A 244 11.71 -5.88 12.94
CA LYS A 244 12.38 -5.76 14.25
C LYS A 244 11.63 -6.51 15.36
N THR A 245 11.05 -7.67 15.04
CA THR A 245 10.11 -8.37 15.94
C THR A 245 10.80 -8.78 17.24
N THR A 246 10.22 -8.37 18.37
CA THR A 246 10.60 -8.86 19.70
C THR A 246 9.52 -9.78 20.24
N SER A 247 9.91 -10.81 21.00
CA SER A 247 9.04 -11.86 21.49
C SER A 247 9.27 -12.15 22.98
N LYS A 248 8.20 -12.44 23.72
CA LYS A 248 8.21 -12.84 25.12
C LYS A 248 7.20 -13.97 25.36
N LEU A 249 7.71 -15.14 25.71
CA LEU A 249 6.91 -16.29 26.13
C LEU A 249 6.68 -16.22 27.65
N THR A 250 5.44 -16.37 28.09
CA THR A 250 5.04 -16.39 29.51
C THR A 250 4.08 -17.54 29.77
N VAL A 251 4.17 -18.18 30.93
CA VAL A 251 3.30 -19.32 31.30
C VAL A 251 2.50 -19.09 32.58
N THR A 252 1.34 -19.75 32.65
CA THR A 252 0.45 -19.83 33.81
C THR A 252 0.10 -21.30 34.06
N GLY A 253 0.21 -21.77 35.31
CA GLY A 253 0.07 -23.19 35.65
C GLY A 253 1.31 -24.03 35.34
N GLY A 254 1.17 -25.36 35.38
CA GLY A 254 2.24 -26.31 35.12
C GLY A 254 3.37 -26.30 36.17
N ASN A 255 4.44 -27.03 35.89
CA ASN A 255 5.60 -27.13 36.78
C ASN A 255 6.45 -25.84 36.74
N SER A 256 6.35 -25.05 37.82
CA SER A 256 6.85 -23.66 37.90
C SER A 256 8.36 -23.51 37.72
N GLU A 257 9.13 -24.54 38.07
CA GLU A 257 10.59 -24.60 38.00
C GLU A 257 11.13 -24.56 36.56
N PHE A 258 10.29 -24.92 35.57
CA PHE A 258 10.64 -24.87 34.15
C PHE A 258 10.15 -23.60 33.44
N ALA A 259 9.29 -22.79 34.09
CA ALA A 259 8.63 -21.63 33.50
C ALA A 259 9.59 -20.58 32.90
N ASN A 260 10.79 -20.42 33.50
CA ASN A 260 11.79 -19.45 33.03
C ASN A 260 12.54 -19.91 31.76
N ASN A 261 12.57 -21.21 31.48
CA ASN A 261 13.34 -21.81 30.38
C ASN A 261 12.45 -22.46 29.31
N ILE A 262 11.18 -22.11 29.29
CA ILE A 262 10.11 -22.67 28.46
C ILE A 262 10.28 -22.50 26.93
N GLN A 263 11.34 -21.80 26.48
CA GLN A 263 11.71 -21.73 25.05
C GLN A 263 12.51 -22.96 24.58
N ASP A 264 12.99 -23.79 25.51
CA ASP A 264 13.53 -25.12 25.21
C ASP A 264 12.37 -26.14 25.14
N PRO A 265 12.24 -26.94 24.06
CA PRO A 265 11.13 -27.89 23.90
C PRO A 265 11.03 -28.94 25.02
N VAL A 266 12.15 -29.42 25.56
CA VAL A 266 12.14 -30.39 26.68
C VAL A 266 11.66 -29.71 27.95
N LYS A 267 12.05 -28.45 28.19
CA LYS A 267 11.52 -27.66 29.31
C LYS A 267 10.04 -27.30 29.13
N TYR A 268 9.58 -27.12 27.91
CA TYR A 268 8.14 -26.97 27.61
C TYR A 268 7.36 -28.23 28.02
N GLU A 269 7.81 -29.43 27.63
CA GLU A 269 7.16 -30.69 28.04
C GLU A 269 7.20 -30.90 29.55
N GLN A 270 8.34 -30.62 30.20
CA GLN A 270 8.49 -30.75 31.66
C GLN A 270 7.58 -29.78 32.44
N TRP A 271 7.35 -28.56 31.92
CA TRP A 271 6.34 -27.64 32.43
C TRP A 271 4.91 -28.17 32.23
N ALA A 272 4.60 -28.61 31.00
CA ALA A 272 3.26 -29.02 30.60
C ALA A 272 2.77 -30.28 31.35
N ALA A 273 3.67 -31.17 31.76
CA ALA A 273 3.33 -32.36 32.54
C ALA A 273 2.52 -32.05 33.80
N GLY A 274 2.93 -31.04 34.58
CA GLY A 274 2.26 -30.64 35.83
C GLY A 274 0.85 -30.07 35.68
N ILE A 275 0.40 -29.78 34.44
CA ILE A 275 -0.95 -29.27 34.16
C ILE A 275 -2.03 -30.31 34.48
N ALA A 276 -1.71 -31.61 34.39
CA ALA A 276 -2.64 -32.68 34.73
C ALA A 276 -2.92 -32.75 36.25
N ASP A 277 -1.89 -32.52 37.07
CA ASP A 277 -1.95 -32.72 38.52
C ASP A 277 -2.48 -31.49 39.27
N MET A 278 -2.10 -30.28 38.84
CA MET A 278 -2.53 -29.01 39.44
C MET A 278 -3.02 -28.01 38.38
N PRO A 279 -4.20 -28.23 37.77
CA PRO A 279 -4.80 -27.28 36.84
C PRO A 279 -5.22 -25.99 37.57
N VAL A 280 -4.72 -24.84 37.13
CA VAL A 280 -5.04 -23.51 37.69
C VAL A 280 -5.92 -22.72 36.72
N LEU A 281 -6.49 -21.59 37.17
CA LEU A 281 -7.15 -20.63 36.29
C LEU A 281 -6.25 -20.28 35.10
N CYS A 282 -6.70 -20.62 33.88
CA CYS A 282 -5.94 -20.44 32.65
C CYS A 282 -6.74 -19.74 31.54
N ASP A 283 -8.07 -19.67 31.62
CA ASP A 283 -8.89 -18.89 30.69
C ASP A 283 -10.29 -18.61 31.27
N PHE A 284 -11.06 -17.76 30.59
CA PHE A 284 -12.45 -17.40 30.93
C PHE A 284 -13.42 -17.67 29.76
N ASP A 285 -14.70 -17.88 30.08
CA ASP A 285 -15.79 -17.69 29.11
C ASP A 285 -16.09 -16.20 28.89
N LYS A 286 -16.68 -15.86 27.73
CA LYS A 286 -16.95 -14.46 27.31
C LYS A 286 -17.74 -13.62 28.33
N HIS A 287 -18.54 -14.23 29.21
CA HIS A 287 -19.33 -13.51 30.22
C HIS A 287 -19.05 -14.01 31.65
N SER A 288 -17.85 -14.56 31.88
CA SER A 288 -17.41 -15.05 33.20
C SER A 288 -17.31 -13.95 34.25
N LEU A 289 -16.68 -12.82 33.91
CA LEU A 289 -16.42 -11.75 34.87
C LEU A 289 -17.70 -10.96 35.08
N LYS A 290 -18.42 -11.24 36.18
CA LYS A 290 -19.69 -10.57 36.50
C LYS A 290 -19.49 -9.57 37.65
N PRO A 291 -20.07 -8.37 37.58
CA PRO A 291 -19.80 -7.30 38.55
C PRO A 291 -20.43 -7.57 39.91
N ILE A 292 -19.68 -7.34 41.01
CA ILE A 292 -20.14 -7.72 42.37
C ILE A 292 -21.40 -6.96 42.81
N TRP A 293 -21.60 -5.74 42.30
CA TRP A 293 -22.78 -4.91 42.59
C TRP A 293 -24.08 -5.46 41.99
N MET A 294 -24.05 -6.56 41.23
CA MET A 294 -25.29 -7.25 40.81
C MET A 294 -26.08 -7.77 42.01
N PHE A 295 -25.41 -8.15 43.10
CA PHE A 295 -26.01 -8.65 44.35
C PHE A 295 -26.42 -7.55 45.34
N CYS A 296 -26.06 -6.29 45.08
CA CYS A 296 -26.44 -5.17 45.96
C CYS A 296 -27.95 -4.91 45.84
N LYS A 297 -28.65 -4.97 46.98
CA LYS A 297 -30.10 -4.75 47.06
C LYS A 297 -30.45 -3.27 47.11
N ASP A 298 -29.68 -2.47 47.84
CA ASP A 298 -29.89 -1.02 47.91
C ASP A 298 -29.46 -0.32 46.60
N ALA A 299 -30.35 0.55 46.09
CA ALA A 299 -30.16 1.21 44.80
C ALA A 299 -29.13 2.34 44.87
N ALA A 300 -29.02 3.05 46.00
CA ALA A 300 -28.04 4.12 46.17
C ALA A 300 -26.61 3.55 46.26
N ARG A 301 -26.41 2.52 47.09
CA ARG A 301 -25.15 1.76 47.22
C ARG A 301 -24.73 1.13 45.90
N LYS A 302 -25.66 0.50 45.17
CA LYS A 302 -25.41 -0.04 43.82
C LYS A 302 -24.96 1.03 42.83
N SER A 303 -25.51 2.24 42.94
CA SER A 303 -25.12 3.38 42.10
C SER A 303 -23.74 3.94 42.50
N ALA A 304 -23.43 4.00 43.79
CA ALA A 304 -22.10 4.38 44.29
C ALA A 304 -21.00 3.40 43.85
N LEU A 305 -21.27 2.10 43.87
CA LEU A 305 -20.36 1.06 43.37
C LEU A 305 -20.10 1.20 41.87
N LYS A 306 -21.12 1.48 41.06
CA LYS A 306 -20.96 1.77 39.63
C LYS A 306 -20.13 3.03 39.40
N ALA A 307 -20.42 4.12 40.12
CA ALA A 307 -19.71 5.38 39.98
C ALA A 307 -18.21 5.25 40.33
N GLU A 308 -17.87 4.44 41.34
CA GLU A 308 -16.48 4.12 41.66
C GLU A 308 -15.83 3.25 40.57
N PHE A 309 -16.54 2.27 40.00
CA PHE A 309 -16.02 1.50 38.88
C PHE A 309 -15.75 2.39 37.65
N ASP A 310 -16.66 3.32 37.32
CA ASP A 310 -16.46 4.31 36.26
C ASP A 310 -15.27 5.24 36.56
N ARG A 311 -15.01 5.56 37.83
CA ARG A 311 -13.82 6.29 38.27
C ARG A 311 -12.54 5.45 38.06
N MET A 312 -12.57 4.16 38.39
CA MET A 312 -11.44 3.24 38.14
C MET A 312 -11.16 3.05 36.64
N VAL A 313 -12.20 2.97 35.81
CA VAL A 313 -12.08 2.94 34.34
C VAL A 313 -11.40 4.22 33.83
N LYS A 314 -11.81 5.40 34.32
CA LYS A 314 -11.17 6.69 33.97
C LYS A 314 -9.74 6.82 34.50
N ALA A 315 -9.43 6.21 35.65
CA ALA A 315 -8.08 6.17 36.23
C ALA A 315 -7.13 5.19 35.50
N ASN A 316 -7.68 4.21 34.79
CA ASN A 316 -6.98 3.28 33.92
C ASN A 316 -7.39 3.48 32.46
N PRO A 317 -7.14 4.66 31.86
CA PRO A 317 -7.54 4.92 30.50
C PRO A 317 -6.82 3.97 29.54
N LEU A 318 -7.53 3.53 28.49
CA LEU A 318 -6.91 2.81 27.38
C LEU A 318 -5.64 3.54 26.88
N PRO A 319 -4.62 2.80 26.39
CA PRO A 319 -3.45 3.39 25.75
C PRO A 319 -3.84 4.49 24.77
N ALA A 320 -3.08 5.59 24.77
CA ALA A 320 -3.34 6.70 23.87
C ALA A 320 -3.48 6.18 22.43
N ALA A 321 -4.47 6.69 21.70
CA ALA A 321 -4.67 6.32 20.32
C ALA A 321 -3.40 6.66 19.54
N MET A 322 -2.86 5.68 18.81
CA MET A 322 -1.88 6.00 17.78
C MET A 322 -2.56 6.91 16.76
N ALA A 323 -1.83 7.90 16.26
CA ALA A 323 -2.34 8.74 15.19
C ALA A 323 -2.73 7.87 13.98
N ALA A 324 -3.94 8.04 13.45
CA ALA A 324 -4.51 7.18 12.40
C ALA A 324 -3.64 7.14 11.13
N SER A 325 -3.06 8.29 10.78
CA SER A 325 -1.93 8.51 9.89
C SER A 325 -0.82 7.45 9.94
N MET A 326 -0.51 6.89 11.11
CA MET A 326 0.51 5.86 11.28
C MET A 326 0.03 4.51 10.74
N TYR A 327 -1.25 4.14 10.93
CA TYR A 327 -1.84 2.88 10.44
C TYR A 327 -1.99 2.83 8.91
N VAL A 328 -1.95 3.98 8.25
CA VAL A 328 -2.06 4.10 6.78
C VAL A 328 -0.74 4.47 6.09
N SER A 329 0.32 4.60 6.87
CA SER A 329 1.59 5.19 6.43
C SER A 329 2.22 4.44 5.24
N ASN A 330 2.57 5.20 4.20
CA ASN A 330 3.31 4.78 3.02
C ASN A 330 2.62 3.72 2.13
N GLN A 331 1.36 3.37 2.43
CA GLN A 331 0.51 2.53 1.59
C GLN A 331 -0.30 3.37 0.60
N VAL A 332 -0.95 2.69 -0.35
CA VAL A 332 -1.74 3.27 -1.42
C VAL A 332 -3.17 2.76 -1.32
N TYR A 333 -4.14 3.66 -1.49
CA TYR A 333 -5.55 3.39 -1.26
C TYR A 333 -6.42 3.90 -2.41
N PHE A 334 -7.55 3.26 -2.62
CA PHE A 334 -8.71 3.92 -3.20
C PHE A 334 -9.46 4.56 -2.03
N ILE A 335 -9.52 5.90 -1.99
CA ILE A 335 -10.22 6.62 -0.92
C ILE A 335 -11.68 6.77 -1.33
N LYS A 336 -12.55 5.97 -0.71
CA LYS A 336 -13.98 5.88 -1.02
C LYS A 336 -14.79 6.75 -0.06
N ASN A 337 -15.73 7.54 -0.58
CA ASN A 337 -16.72 8.21 0.24
C ASN A 337 -17.82 7.21 0.69
N VAL A 338 -18.26 7.30 1.95
CA VAL A 338 -19.28 6.37 2.48
C VAL A 338 -20.67 6.67 1.92
N GLY A 339 -21.05 7.96 1.86
CA GLY A 339 -22.42 8.37 1.51
C GLY A 339 -22.79 8.19 0.03
N ASP A 340 -21.89 8.49 -0.90
CA ASP A 340 -22.16 8.36 -2.36
C ASP A 340 -21.48 7.15 -3.03
N GLY A 341 -20.57 6.48 -2.32
CA GLY A 341 -19.84 5.31 -2.80
C GLY A 341 -18.78 5.57 -3.88
N LEU A 342 -18.52 6.84 -4.23
CA LEU A 342 -17.52 7.28 -5.20
C LEU A 342 -16.12 7.34 -4.58
N TYR A 343 -15.11 7.57 -5.40
CA TYR A 343 -13.70 7.59 -5.01
C TYR A 343 -13.05 8.92 -5.35
N ILE A 344 -12.07 9.34 -4.54
CA ILE A 344 -11.21 10.48 -4.84
C ILE A 344 -10.36 10.17 -6.07
N ASP A 345 -10.46 11.01 -7.09
CA ASP A 345 -9.82 10.85 -8.38
C ASP A 345 -9.64 12.22 -9.07
N LEU A 346 -9.06 12.26 -10.26
CA LEU A 346 -8.68 13.48 -10.98
C LEU A 346 -9.41 13.60 -12.33
N PRO A 347 -9.68 14.82 -12.82
CA PRO A 347 -10.21 15.02 -14.17
C PRO A 347 -9.26 14.47 -15.24
N GLY A 348 -9.80 13.60 -16.10
CA GLY A 348 -9.08 12.95 -17.20
C GLY A 348 -9.09 11.42 -17.03
N TYR A 349 -7.99 10.75 -17.36
CA TYR A 349 -7.89 9.29 -17.26
C TYR A 349 -6.44 8.79 -17.21
N HIS A 350 -6.07 8.04 -16.17
CA HIS A 350 -4.78 7.34 -16.07
C HIS A 350 -3.58 8.28 -16.28
N PHE A 351 -2.80 8.10 -17.35
CA PHE A 351 -1.62 8.93 -17.66
C PHE A 351 -1.98 10.29 -18.28
N ASP A 352 -3.22 10.48 -18.74
CA ASP A 352 -3.72 11.73 -19.32
C ASP A 352 -4.56 12.55 -18.31
N ALA A 353 -4.74 12.03 -17.09
CA ALA A 353 -5.34 12.77 -16.00
C ALA A 353 -4.51 13.99 -15.60
N GLY A 354 -5.19 15.05 -15.14
CA GLY A 354 -4.54 16.27 -14.67
C GLY A 354 -3.47 15.98 -13.62
N ARG A 355 -2.29 16.58 -13.79
CA ARG A 355 -1.13 16.37 -12.90
C ARG A 355 -0.35 17.64 -12.58
N SER A 356 -0.85 18.79 -13.01
CA SER A 356 -0.26 20.12 -12.84
C SER A 356 -0.81 20.81 -11.59
N GLN A 357 -0.12 21.85 -11.11
CA GLN A 357 -0.62 22.69 -10.02
C GLN A 357 -2.00 23.28 -10.37
N GLY A 358 -2.91 23.32 -9.39
CA GLY A 358 -4.30 23.74 -9.61
C GLY A 358 -5.22 22.68 -10.22
N THR A 359 -4.72 21.45 -10.50
CA THR A 359 -5.60 20.35 -10.92
C THR A 359 -6.64 20.09 -9.83
N LYS A 360 -7.93 20.10 -10.22
CA LYS A 360 -9.05 19.84 -9.30
C LYS A 360 -9.00 18.40 -8.77
N VAL A 361 -9.32 18.21 -7.50
CA VAL A 361 -9.53 16.88 -6.91
C VAL A 361 -11.03 16.63 -6.84
N SER A 362 -11.49 15.54 -7.45
CA SER A 362 -12.91 15.31 -7.75
C SER A 362 -13.35 13.87 -7.42
N MET A 363 -14.65 13.60 -7.54
CA MET A 363 -15.26 12.32 -7.16
C MET A 363 -15.79 11.54 -8.35
N TYR A 364 -15.30 10.31 -8.54
CA TYR A 364 -15.65 9.45 -9.68
C TYR A 364 -15.88 7.98 -9.26
N PRO A 365 -16.69 7.20 -10.00
CA PRO A 365 -16.79 5.75 -9.80
C PRO A 365 -15.52 5.03 -10.28
N LYS A 366 -15.30 3.79 -9.84
CA LYS A 366 -14.24 2.93 -10.38
C LYS A 366 -14.41 2.67 -11.88
N ASP A 367 -13.30 2.39 -12.55
CA ASP A 367 -13.24 2.12 -13.99
C ASP A 367 -13.87 0.76 -14.26
N THR A 368 -14.72 0.71 -15.28
CA THR A 368 -15.32 -0.52 -15.82
C THR A 368 -14.61 -1.00 -17.10
N LYS A 369 -13.68 -0.21 -17.63
CA LYS A 369 -12.89 -0.53 -18.84
C LYS A 369 -11.74 -1.49 -18.47
N MET A 370 -11.15 -2.13 -19.50
CA MET A 370 -9.98 -3.02 -19.36
C MET A 370 -10.07 -4.03 -18.21
N GLY A 371 -11.20 -4.75 -18.11
CA GLY A 371 -11.39 -5.79 -17.07
C GLY A 371 -11.55 -5.26 -15.65
N GLY A 372 -11.84 -3.97 -15.46
CA GLY A 372 -11.93 -3.35 -14.14
C GLY A 372 -10.58 -2.95 -13.52
N LEU A 373 -9.51 -2.90 -14.33
CA LEU A 373 -8.26 -2.27 -13.93
C LEU A 373 -8.44 -0.75 -13.84
N GLN A 374 -7.74 -0.13 -12.88
CA GLN A 374 -7.94 1.25 -12.48
C GLN A 374 -6.82 2.18 -12.96
N GLY A 375 -7.17 3.41 -13.36
CA GLY A 375 -6.23 4.48 -13.64
C GLY A 375 -5.29 4.80 -12.45
N ILE A 376 -4.05 5.24 -12.71
CA ILE A 376 -3.02 5.53 -11.69
C ILE A 376 -3.31 6.83 -10.88
N ASP A 377 -4.19 7.66 -11.42
CA ASP A 377 -4.75 8.91 -10.88
C ASP A 377 -5.51 8.73 -9.56
N ARG A 378 -6.31 7.68 -9.40
CA ARG A 378 -7.03 7.37 -8.14
C ARG A 378 -6.29 6.50 -7.15
N PHE A 379 -5.08 6.05 -7.47
CA PHE A 379 -4.21 5.44 -6.48
C PHE A 379 -3.69 6.56 -5.58
N ILE A 380 -4.28 6.73 -4.40
CA ILE A 380 -3.88 7.78 -3.47
C ILE A 380 -2.91 7.20 -2.45
N LYS A 381 -1.65 7.63 -2.51
CA LYS A 381 -0.65 7.30 -1.50
C LYS A 381 -0.83 8.22 -0.30
N VAL A 382 -0.88 7.62 0.89
CA VAL A 382 -0.93 8.35 2.15
C VAL A 382 0.49 8.44 2.73
N ILE A 383 1.04 9.65 2.73
CA ILE A 383 2.44 9.92 3.09
C ILE A 383 2.45 10.52 4.51
N PRO A 384 3.02 9.86 5.53
CA PRO A 384 3.14 10.45 6.85
C PRO A 384 4.07 11.68 6.83
N HIS A 385 3.77 12.68 7.64
CA HIS A 385 4.70 13.78 7.88
C HIS A 385 5.91 13.28 8.70
N SER A 386 7.12 13.70 8.31
CA SER A 386 8.39 13.14 8.80
C SER A 386 8.62 13.32 10.31
N THR A 387 8.15 14.42 10.88
CA THR A 387 8.38 14.78 12.31
C THR A 387 7.11 14.99 13.12
N ASN A 388 5.92 14.83 12.54
CA ASN A 388 4.66 15.09 13.21
C ASN A 388 3.67 13.97 12.88
N PRO A 389 3.57 12.94 13.75
CA PRO A 389 2.88 11.71 13.40
C PRO A 389 1.39 11.93 13.17
N ASP A 390 0.76 12.98 13.69
CA ASP A 390 -0.69 13.25 13.54
C ASP A 390 -1.15 13.51 12.10
N TYR A 391 -0.23 13.89 11.20
CA TYR A 391 -0.59 14.41 9.89
C TYR A 391 -0.02 13.61 8.72
N VAL A 392 -0.77 13.58 7.62
CA VAL A 392 -0.40 12.98 6.33
C VAL A 392 -0.55 13.97 5.19
N PHE A 393 0.12 13.68 4.08
CA PHE A 393 -0.17 14.23 2.77
C PHE A 393 -0.86 13.16 1.94
N LEU A 394 -1.87 13.56 1.16
CA LEU A 394 -2.56 12.69 0.21
C LEU A 394 -2.00 12.96 -1.19
N ARG A 395 -1.49 11.93 -1.87
CA ARG A 395 -0.85 12.07 -3.19
C ARG A 395 -1.43 11.10 -4.23
N PRO A 396 -2.10 11.56 -5.29
CA PRO A 396 -2.42 10.69 -6.43
C PRO A 396 -1.13 10.21 -7.12
N GLN A 397 -1.06 8.98 -7.59
CA GLN A 397 0.22 8.41 -8.06
C GLN A 397 0.54 8.69 -9.54
N ASN A 398 -0.31 9.46 -10.24
CA ASN A 398 0.00 10.06 -11.55
C ASN A 398 0.89 11.32 -11.47
N SER A 399 1.17 11.82 -10.26
CA SER A 399 1.91 13.08 -10.02
C SER A 399 2.71 13.07 -8.71
N ASP A 400 3.74 13.91 -8.61
CA ASP A 400 4.41 14.17 -7.32
C ASP A 400 3.63 15.15 -6.43
N LEU A 401 2.66 15.88 -6.99
CA LEU A 401 1.86 16.89 -6.30
C LEU A 401 0.90 16.29 -5.27
N VAL A 402 0.70 16.98 -4.16
CA VAL A 402 -0.20 16.57 -3.05
C VAL A 402 -1.50 17.34 -3.09
N MET A 403 -2.54 16.80 -2.45
CA MET A 403 -3.79 17.52 -2.20
C MET A 403 -3.52 18.72 -1.28
N ASP A 404 -4.14 19.85 -1.59
CA ASP A 404 -3.92 21.16 -0.99
C ASP A 404 -5.27 21.90 -0.89
N VAL A 405 -5.50 22.58 0.23
CA VAL A 405 -6.63 23.50 0.40
C VAL A 405 -6.31 24.79 -0.33
N ALA A 406 -7.08 25.12 -1.38
CA ALA A 406 -6.76 26.23 -2.27
C ALA A 406 -6.55 27.57 -1.53
N GLY A 407 -5.39 28.20 -1.75
CA GLY A 407 -4.98 29.44 -1.09
C GLY A 407 -4.66 29.30 0.40
N GLY A 408 -4.72 28.10 0.98
CA GLY A 408 -4.61 27.86 2.42
C GLY A 408 -5.75 28.47 3.24
N HIS A 409 -6.88 28.83 2.60
CA HIS A 409 -8.02 29.47 3.25
C HIS A 409 -8.64 28.55 4.32
N LYS A 410 -9.25 29.15 5.35
CA LYS A 410 -9.83 28.43 6.50
C LYS A 410 -11.36 28.37 6.48
N THR A 411 -11.99 28.81 5.41
CA THR A 411 -13.44 28.90 5.28
C THR A 411 -14.04 27.59 4.74
N PRO A 412 -15.25 27.21 5.18
CA PRO A 412 -16.08 26.21 4.49
C PRO A 412 -16.26 26.54 3.01
N GLY A 413 -16.59 25.55 2.18
CA GLY A 413 -16.71 25.65 0.73
C GLY A 413 -15.38 25.75 -0.04
N THR A 414 -14.24 25.93 0.63
CA THR A 414 -12.92 26.07 -0.02
C THR A 414 -12.54 24.79 -0.77
N LYS A 415 -12.15 24.93 -2.04
CA LYS A 415 -11.88 23.79 -2.94
C LYS A 415 -10.54 23.10 -2.65
N ILE A 416 -10.49 21.80 -2.91
CA ILE A 416 -9.25 21.00 -2.89
C ILE A 416 -8.69 20.86 -4.31
N HIS A 417 -7.39 21.09 -4.46
CA HIS A 417 -6.64 20.95 -5.71
C HIS A 417 -5.28 20.27 -5.47
N LEU A 418 -4.52 20.00 -6.53
CA LEU A 418 -3.15 19.53 -6.42
C LEU A 418 -2.15 20.70 -6.39
N TRP A 419 -1.17 20.62 -5.49
CA TRP A 419 -0.10 21.61 -5.37
C TRP A 419 1.26 20.97 -5.06
N SER A 420 2.34 21.73 -5.24
CA SER A 420 3.68 21.25 -4.87
C SER A 420 3.78 21.06 -3.36
N LYS A 421 4.27 19.90 -2.95
CA LYS A 421 4.42 19.54 -1.52
C LYS A 421 5.44 20.46 -0.84
N GLY A 422 5.00 21.19 0.19
CA GLY A 422 5.87 21.82 1.18
C GLY A 422 5.92 20.97 2.44
N GLU A 423 7.09 20.79 3.06
CA GLU A 423 7.21 19.94 4.26
C GLU A 423 6.33 20.41 5.42
N ASN A 424 6.26 21.71 5.70
CA ASN A 424 5.50 22.26 6.83
C ASN A 424 4.22 23.01 6.41
N ASN A 425 3.70 22.82 5.18
CA ASN A 425 2.50 23.53 4.71
C ASN A 425 1.23 22.92 5.30
N GLY A 426 0.62 23.58 6.30
CA GLY A 426 -0.62 23.11 6.92
C GLY A 426 -1.85 23.03 6.00
N ALA A 427 -1.84 23.70 4.84
CA ALA A 427 -2.89 23.54 3.82
C ALA A 427 -2.85 22.16 3.12
N GLN A 428 -1.75 21.41 3.28
CA GLN A 428 -1.50 20.11 2.66
C GLN A 428 -1.43 18.96 3.68
N MET A 429 -1.46 19.31 4.96
CA MET A 429 -1.37 18.38 6.08
C MET A 429 -2.79 18.04 6.56
N PHE A 430 -3.14 16.76 6.50
CA PHE A 430 -4.44 16.26 6.92
C PHE A 430 -4.29 15.30 8.10
N LYS A 431 -5.14 15.45 9.11
CA LYS A 431 -5.30 14.50 10.20
C LYS A 431 -6.42 13.53 9.82
N LEU A 432 -6.16 12.24 10.02
CA LEU A 432 -7.20 11.23 9.89
C LEU A 432 -7.82 11.02 11.27
N VAL A 433 -9.13 11.15 11.39
CA VAL A 433 -9.88 10.99 12.65
C VAL A 433 -10.81 9.80 12.49
N GLU A 434 -10.61 8.75 13.30
CA GLU A 434 -11.39 7.52 13.21
C GLU A 434 -12.90 7.76 13.41
N VAL A 435 -13.72 7.05 12.64
CA VAL A 435 -15.17 7.00 12.85
C VAL A 435 -15.49 5.83 13.78
N ASP A 436 -16.03 6.13 14.96
CA ASP A 436 -16.34 5.11 15.98
C ASP A 436 -17.16 3.94 15.41
N GLY A 437 -16.71 2.72 15.70
CA GLY A 437 -17.33 1.48 15.23
C GLY A 437 -17.13 1.14 13.74
N LYS A 438 -16.56 2.02 12.91
CA LYS A 438 -16.35 1.77 11.46
C LYS A 438 -14.86 1.55 11.12
N LYS A 439 -14.49 0.29 10.85
CA LYS A 439 -13.12 -0.10 10.48
C LYS A 439 -12.64 0.61 9.20
N ASN A 440 -11.38 1.10 9.21
CA ASN A 440 -10.73 1.84 8.12
C ASN A 440 -11.52 3.06 7.60
N THR A 441 -12.43 3.62 8.41
CA THR A 441 -13.26 4.78 8.04
C THR A 441 -12.86 5.99 8.87
N TYR A 442 -12.64 7.12 8.21
CA TYR A 442 -12.10 8.33 8.83
C TYR A 442 -12.83 9.60 8.37
N TYR A 443 -12.86 10.63 9.21
CA TYR A 443 -12.90 12.02 8.74
C TYR A 443 -11.48 12.44 8.33
N ILE A 444 -11.36 13.23 7.27
CA ILE A 444 -10.08 13.77 6.80
C ILE A 444 -10.06 15.27 7.09
N GLU A 445 -9.44 15.65 8.20
CA GLU A 445 -9.43 17.02 8.75
C GLU A 445 -8.19 17.78 8.29
N ASN A 446 -8.32 19.02 7.82
CA ASN A 446 -7.16 19.85 7.44
C ASN A 446 -6.54 20.56 8.65
N LYS A 447 -5.20 20.51 8.76
CA LYS A 447 -4.43 21.11 9.87
C LYS A 447 -4.63 22.62 10.04
N ASN A 448 -4.76 23.38 8.94
CA ASN A 448 -4.83 24.84 9.03
C ASN A 448 -6.19 25.35 9.49
N SER A 449 -7.26 24.61 9.20
CA SER A 449 -8.65 25.05 9.37
C SER A 449 -9.45 24.27 10.42
N GLY A 450 -9.09 22.99 10.68
CA GLY A 450 -9.93 22.07 11.45
C GLY A 450 -11.19 21.59 10.70
N LEU A 451 -11.32 21.94 9.42
CA LEU A 451 -12.44 21.55 8.56
C LEU A 451 -12.19 20.21 7.88
N VAL A 452 -13.24 19.47 7.54
CA VAL A 452 -13.16 18.10 7.01
C VAL A 452 -13.47 18.01 5.52
N LEU A 453 -12.76 17.13 4.82
CA LEU A 453 -13.03 16.86 3.40
C LEU A 453 -14.44 16.33 3.20
N THR A 454 -15.16 16.94 2.26
CA THR A 454 -16.58 16.67 2.00
C THR A 454 -16.83 16.38 0.52
N SER A 455 -17.57 15.31 0.24
CA SER A 455 -18.04 14.99 -1.11
C SER A 455 -19.31 15.77 -1.47
N HIS A 456 -19.37 16.18 -2.73
CA HIS A 456 -20.54 16.79 -3.38
C HIS A 456 -21.09 15.91 -4.52
N GLY A 457 -20.68 14.64 -4.57
CA GLY A 457 -21.13 13.68 -5.57
C GLY A 457 -20.37 13.73 -6.90
N LYS A 458 -20.91 13.03 -7.91
CA LYS A 458 -20.21 12.66 -9.15
C LYS A 458 -19.70 13.85 -9.95
N SER A 459 -18.43 13.78 -10.35
CA SER A 459 -17.67 14.79 -11.09
C SER A 459 -17.52 16.14 -10.37
N GLN A 460 -18.01 16.28 -9.13
CA GLN A 460 -17.82 17.52 -8.35
C GLN A 460 -16.44 17.57 -7.74
N GLN A 461 -15.96 18.79 -7.49
CA GLN A 461 -14.68 19.03 -6.81
C GLN A 461 -14.87 19.01 -5.30
N LEU A 462 -13.96 18.34 -4.60
CA LEU A 462 -13.94 18.29 -3.13
C LEU A 462 -13.80 19.67 -2.51
N THR A 463 -14.35 19.81 -1.31
CA THR A 463 -14.17 20.97 -0.42
C THR A 463 -13.75 20.53 0.97
N GLN A 464 -13.29 21.49 1.77
CA GLN A 464 -13.38 21.38 3.23
C GLN A 464 -14.69 22.03 3.72
N GLU A 465 -15.35 21.44 4.71
CA GLU A 465 -16.57 21.96 5.35
C GLU A 465 -16.53 21.73 6.87
N GLU A 466 -17.49 22.31 7.60
CA GLU A 466 -17.70 22.00 9.02
C GLU A 466 -18.06 20.53 9.22
N ASN A 467 -17.59 19.91 10.31
CA ASN A 467 -17.81 18.49 10.57
C ASN A 467 -19.21 18.23 11.14
N THR A 468 -20.15 17.94 10.25
CA THR A 468 -21.53 17.53 10.56
C THR A 468 -21.68 16.04 10.89
N LYS A 469 -20.59 15.26 10.77
CA LYS A 469 -20.54 13.79 10.90
C LYS A 469 -21.35 13.01 9.84
N ALA A 470 -21.90 13.68 8.84
CA ALA A 470 -22.66 13.06 7.75
C ALA A 470 -21.82 12.08 6.91
N GLU A 471 -22.46 11.12 6.25
CA GLU A 471 -21.75 10.04 5.54
C GLU A 471 -20.97 10.54 4.31
N ASN A 472 -21.33 11.70 3.74
CA ASN A 472 -20.54 12.35 2.69
C ASN A 472 -19.24 13.01 3.20
N GLN A 473 -18.99 13.00 4.52
CA GLN A 473 -17.74 13.42 5.17
C GLN A 473 -16.93 12.24 5.74
N GLN A 474 -17.44 11.01 5.60
CA GLN A 474 -16.79 9.79 6.06
C GLN A 474 -16.09 9.09 4.89
N TRP A 475 -14.84 8.69 5.10
CA TRP A 475 -13.93 8.20 4.06
C TRP A 475 -13.39 6.81 4.42
N TYR A 476 -13.79 5.80 3.66
CA TYR A 476 -13.26 4.44 3.76
C TYR A 476 -11.98 4.30 2.93
N LEU A 477 -10.88 3.93 3.58
CA LEU A 477 -9.58 3.71 2.93
C LEU A 477 -9.47 2.24 2.50
N GLU A 478 -9.81 1.96 1.24
CA GLU A 478 -9.69 0.64 0.62
C GLU A 478 -8.24 0.41 0.14
N PRO A 479 -7.51 -0.61 0.63
CA PRO A 479 -6.13 -0.86 0.18
C PRO A 479 -6.06 -1.16 -1.32
N ALA A 480 -5.27 -0.38 -2.06
CA ALA A 480 -5.09 -0.51 -3.50
C ALA A 480 -3.78 -1.26 -3.81
N ARG A 481 -3.87 -2.36 -4.58
CA ARG A 481 -2.73 -3.21 -4.94
C ARG A 481 -2.21 -2.92 -6.35
N ALA A 482 -0.93 -3.18 -6.59
CA ALA A 482 -0.29 -2.91 -7.88
C ALA A 482 -0.93 -3.70 -9.04
N GLU A 483 -1.42 -4.91 -8.75
CA GLU A 483 -2.13 -5.78 -9.70
C GLU A 483 -3.46 -5.20 -10.21
N GLN A 484 -4.06 -4.25 -9.47
CA GLN A 484 -5.31 -3.57 -9.86
C GLN A 484 -5.06 -2.35 -10.76
N MET A 485 -3.79 -1.94 -10.93
CA MET A 485 -3.43 -0.78 -11.74
C MET A 485 -3.43 -1.17 -13.22
N MET A 486 -3.98 -0.29 -14.07
CA MET A 486 -3.85 -0.43 -15.51
C MET A 486 -2.36 -0.46 -15.93
N PRO A 487 -2.00 -1.24 -16.96
CA PRO A 487 -0.67 -1.19 -17.54
C PRO A 487 -0.34 0.20 -18.10
N VAL A 488 0.95 0.48 -18.25
CA VAL A 488 1.44 1.76 -18.81
C VAL A 488 0.85 2.05 -20.20
N LYS A 489 0.59 3.33 -20.46
CA LYS A 489 0.04 3.79 -21.74
C LYS A 489 1.00 3.49 -22.90
N THR A 490 0.50 2.86 -23.96
CA THR A 490 1.26 2.61 -25.19
C THR A 490 1.21 3.79 -26.15
N ASP A 491 2.14 3.81 -27.10
CA ASP A 491 2.28 4.84 -28.15
C ASP A 491 2.39 6.25 -27.54
N TYR A 492 3.01 6.30 -26.35
CA TYR A 492 3.24 7.47 -25.54
C TYR A 492 4.75 7.61 -25.32
N SER A 493 5.30 8.77 -25.68
CA SER A 493 6.71 9.06 -25.42
C SER A 493 6.95 9.43 -23.96
N MET A 494 7.99 8.85 -23.38
CA MET A 494 8.41 9.08 -22.00
C MET A 494 9.93 9.00 -21.87
N ALA A 495 10.48 9.71 -20.90
CA ALA A 495 11.84 9.49 -20.44
C ALA A 495 11.81 8.57 -19.21
N LEU A 496 12.83 7.72 -19.04
CA LEU A 496 12.94 6.78 -17.93
C LEU A 496 14.09 7.16 -17.01
N ARG A 497 13.77 7.76 -15.86
CA ARG A 497 14.76 8.14 -14.84
C ARG A 497 14.94 7.04 -13.81
N ASN A 498 16.16 6.55 -13.63
CA ASN A 498 16.51 5.66 -12.54
C ASN A 498 16.47 6.42 -11.19
N VAL A 499 15.82 5.85 -10.18
CA VAL A 499 15.60 6.53 -8.89
C VAL A 499 16.91 6.70 -8.11
N LYS A 500 17.81 5.70 -8.09
CA LYS A 500 19.09 5.79 -7.35
C LYS A 500 20.15 6.61 -8.08
N ALA A 501 20.27 6.47 -9.40
CA ALA A 501 21.27 7.21 -10.18
C ALA A 501 20.89 8.67 -10.44
N ASN A 502 19.59 9.02 -10.32
CA ASN A 502 18.99 10.28 -10.75
C ASN A 502 19.30 10.65 -12.21
N ARG A 503 19.38 9.63 -13.08
CA ARG A 503 19.78 9.72 -14.49
C ARG A 503 18.84 8.94 -15.39
N TYR A 504 18.82 9.29 -16.67
CA TYR A 504 17.86 8.83 -17.65
C TYR A 504 18.48 7.76 -18.54
N MET A 505 17.65 6.83 -19.04
CA MET A 505 18.08 5.87 -20.05
C MET A 505 18.52 6.57 -21.34
N ASP A 506 19.60 6.07 -21.91
CA ASP A 506 20.38 6.68 -22.99
C ASP A 506 20.91 5.59 -23.96
N LEU A 507 21.12 5.98 -25.22
CA LEU A 507 21.83 5.21 -26.23
C LEU A 507 23.23 5.82 -26.45
N GLY A 508 24.27 5.05 -26.17
CA GLY A 508 25.63 5.57 -26.16
C GLY A 508 26.10 6.23 -27.47
N GLY A 509 26.68 7.41 -27.35
CA GLY A 509 27.49 8.05 -28.41
C GLY A 509 26.98 9.42 -28.87
N ARG A 510 27.89 10.23 -29.45
CA ARG A 510 27.52 11.53 -30.03
C ARG A 510 26.98 11.37 -31.46
N LYS A 511 25.89 12.08 -31.77
CA LYS A 511 25.32 12.24 -33.13
C LYS A 511 24.85 10.90 -33.76
N ALA A 512 24.73 10.86 -35.09
CA ALA A 512 24.12 9.78 -35.89
C ALA A 512 24.74 8.37 -35.78
N LYS A 513 25.67 8.12 -34.84
CA LYS A 513 26.20 6.79 -34.53
C LYS A 513 25.37 6.04 -33.47
N ALA A 514 24.65 6.75 -32.59
CA ALA A 514 23.88 6.20 -31.45
C ALA A 514 22.53 5.54 -31.84
N ARG A 515 22.49 4.79 -32.94
CA ARG A 515 21.25 4.25 -33.53
C ARG A 515 21.44 2.88 -34.18
N LYS A 516 22.38 2.09 -33.67
CA LYS A 516 22.70 0.78 -34.24
C LYS A 516 22.06 -0.31 -33.42
N LYS A 517 21.81 -1.42 -34.10
CA LYS A 517 21.75 -2.75 -33.49
C LYS A 517 22.98 -2.98 -32.61
N ASP A 518 22.84 -3.76 -31.55
CA ASP A 518 23.88 -4.15 -30.58
C ASP A 518 24.34 -2.99 -29.66
N GLU A 519 23.74 -1.79 -29.77
CA GLU A 519 24.05 -0.65 -28.90
C GLU A 519 23.51 -0.90 -27.49
N HIS A 520 24.33 -0.63 -26.48
CA HIS A 520 24.01 -0.94 -25.10
C HIS A 520 23.27 0.22 -24.43
N ILE A 521 22.20 -0.09 -23.69
CA ILE A 521 21.45 0.92 -22.94
C ILE A 521 22.24 1.30 -21.69
N GLN A 522 22.45 2.59 -21.52
CA GLN A 522 23.18 3.16 -20.38
C GLN A 522 22.34 4.26 -19.70
N LEU A 523 22.89 4.85 -18.64
CA LEU A 523 22.32 6.04 -18.00
C LEU A 523 23.17 7.28 -18.27
N TRP A 524 22.49 8.40 -18.48
CA TRP A 524 23.10 9.71 -18.68
C TRP A 524 22.29 10.82 -18.00
N ASP A 525 22.91 11.97 -17.80
CA ASP A 525 22.20 13.19 -17.40
C ASP A 525 21.16 13.59 -18.49
N MET A 526 20.13 14.34 -18.09
CA MET A 526 19.10 14.79 -19.04
C MET A 526 19.67 15.85 -19.98
N ASP A 527 19.43 15.65 -21.28
CA ASP A 527 19.59 16.67 -22.30
C ASP A 527 18.29 16.72 -23.15
N ASN A 528 18.33 17.41 -24.30
CA ASN A 528 17.17 17.57 -25.16
C ASN A 528 17.21 16.65 -26.40
N ASP A 529 18.10 15.66 -26.44
CA ASP A 529 18.27 14.81 -27.61
C ASP A 529 17.28 13.63 -27.59
N PRO A 530 16.79 13.19 -28.76
CA PRO A 530 15.67 12.23 -28.88
C PRO A 530 16.01 10.80 -28.40
N ASP A 531 17.26 10.52 -28.06
CA ASP A 531 17.76 9.23 -27.57
C ASP A 531 17.39 8.95 -26.10
N ARG A 532 17.16 9.99 -25.28
CA ARG A 532 16.64 9.89 -23.89
C ARG A 532 15.21 9.37 -23.79
N TYR A 533 14.48 9.35 -24.90
CA TYR A 533 13.03 9.10 -24.92
C TYR A 533 12.70 7.77 -25.56
N ILE A 534 11.77 7.06 -24.92
CA ILE A 534 11.23 5.78 -25.39
C ILE A 534 9.74 5.87 -25.71
N THR A 535 9.26 4.92 -26.51
CA THR A 535 7.85 4.63 -26.74
C THR A 535 7.59 3.15 -26.46
N VAL A 536 6.54 2.86 -25.70
CA VAL A 536 6.12 1.49 -25.32
C VAL A 536 4.99 1.03 -26.25
N ARG A 537 5.03 -0.21 -26.76
CA ARG A 537 4.00 -0.81 -27.64
C ARG A 537 3.59 -2.20 -27.16
N LYS A 538 2.34 -2.59 -27.43
CA LYS A 538 1.83 -3.92 -27.04
C LYS A 538 2.57 -5.06 -27.75
N THR A 539 2.75 -6.17 -27.04
CA THR A 539 3.03 -7.49 -27.64
C THR A 539 1.71 -8.25 -27.87
N PRO A 540 1.72 -9.44 -28.50
CA PRO A 540 0.57 -10.35 -28.50
C PRO A 540 0.21 -10.93 -27.11
N VAL A 541 1.02 -10.72 -26.08
CA VAL A 541 0.81 -11.24 -24.72
C VAL A 541 0.39 -10.09 -23.80
N ASP A 542 -0.79 -10.22 -23.17
CA ASP A 542 -1.33 -9.16 -22.31
C ASP A 542 -0.39 -8.79 -21.16
N GLY A 543 -0.24 -7.48 -20.94
CA GLY A 543 0.65 -6.91 -19.93
C GLY A 543 2.14 -6.91 -20.27
N TRP A 544 2.54 -7.43 -21.44
CA TRP A 544 3.91 -7.40 -21.94
C TRP A 544 4.06 -6.47 -23.14
N PHE A 545 5.20 -5.78 -23.20
CA PHE A 545 5.44 -4.67 -24.12
C PHE A 545 6.80 -4.77 -24.81
N TYR A 546 6.85 -4.30 -26.06
CA TYR A 546 8.07 -3.88 -26.73
C TYR A 546 8.39 -2.44 -26.34
N VAL A 547 9.68 -2.15 -26.16
CA VAL A 547 10.17 -0.80 -25.85
C VAL A 547 11.12 -0.36 -26.96
N PHE A 548 10.85 0.81 -27.52
CA PHE A 548 11.62 1.41 -28.61
C PHE A 548 12.22 2.73 -28.12
N HIS A 549 13.49 3.03 -28.43
CA HIS A 549 13.98 4.40 -28.33
C HIS A 549 13.52 5.21 -29.53
N ASN A 550 13.06 6.44 -29.30
CA ASN A 550 12.53 7.30 -30.37
C ASN A 550 13.59 7.65 -31.43
N HIS A 551 14.86 7.72 -31.03
CA HIS A 551 15.99 7.95 -31.95
C HIS A 551 16.37 6.72 -32.79
N ALA A 552 15.92 5.51 -32.41
CA ALA A 552 16.33 4.24 -32.99
C ALA A 552 15.14 3.28 -33.20
N SER A 553 14.00 3.81 -33.66
CA SER A 553 12.68 3.14 -33.68
C SER A 553 12.55 1.87 -34.52
N ASN A 554 13.61 1.47 -35.24
CA ASN A 554 13.67 0.20 -35.99
C ASN A 554 14.09 -0.98 -35.11
N TYR A 555 14.67 -0.70 -33.93
CA TYR A 555 15.14 -1.69 -32.98
C TYR A 555 14.33 -1.63 -31.68
N VAL A 556 14.24 -2.78 -31.01
CA VAL A 556 13.62 -2.91 -29.69
C VAL A 556 14.69 -3.18 -28.63
N TRP A 557 14.35 -2.90 -27.38
CA TRP A 557 15.07 -3.45 -26.23
C TRP A 557 15.15 -4.97 -26.29
N ASP A 558 16.32 -5.49 -25.94
CA ASP A 558 16.67 -6.90 -26.00
C ASP A 558 17.64 -7.21 -24.86
N ILE A 559 17.46 -8.34 -24.16
CA ILE A 559 18.46 -8.85 -23.21
C ILE A 559 19.52 -9.65 -23.97
N GLU A 560 20.77 -9.19 -23.87
CA GLU A 560 21.93 -9.71 -24.59
C GLU A 560 22.03 -11.24 -24.55
N SER A 561 22.15 -11.85 -25.73
CA SER A 561 22.24 -13.30 -25.93
C SER A 561 21.10 -14.12 -25.29
N LYS A 562 19.92 -13.51 -25.07
CA LYS A 562 18.77 -14.09 -24.35
C LYS A 562 19.10 -14.56 -22.92
N SER A 563 20.16 -14.03 -22.33
CA SER A 563 20.71 -14.51 -21.06
C SER A 563 19.73 -14.33 -19.91
N THR A 564 19.65 -15.34 -19.04
CA THR A 564 18.86 -15.29 -17.79
C THR A 564 19.71 -15.02 -16.56
N LYS A 565 21.02 -14.78 -16.71
CA LYS A 565 21.97 -14.52 -15.62
C LYS A 565 21.93 -13.07 -15.16
N ASN A 566 22.21 -12.84 -13.88
CA ASN A 566 22.43 -11.50 -13.33
C ASN A 566 23.59 -10.80 -14.05
N GLY A 567 23.45 -9.52 -14.36
CA GLY A 567 24.46 -8.72 -15.06
C GLY A 567 24.42 -8.84 -16.59
N ALA A 568 23.53 -9.64 -17.17
CA ALA A 568 23.25 -9.59 -18.60
C ALA A 568 22.70 -8.21 -18.97
N LYS A 569 23.24 -7.60 -20.02
CA LYS A 569 22.97 -6.20 -20.34
C LYS A 569 21.71 -6.03 -21.18
N LEU A 570 21.15 -4.82 -21.11
CA LEU A 570 20.12 -4.36 -22.02
C LEU A 570 20.77 -3.74 -23.27
N GLN A 571 20.32 -4.14 -24.45
CA GLN A 571 20.80 -3.66 -25.74
C GLN A 571 19.64 -3.35 -26.70
N LEU A 572 19.95 -2.76 -27.86
CA LEU A 572 19.06 -2.70 -29.02
C LEU A 572 19.24 -3.90 -29.94
N TRP A 573 18.16 -4.50 -30.43
CA TRP A 573 18.20 -5.56 -31.44
C TRP A 573 17.05 -5.46 -32.45
N ASP A 574 17.18 -6.17 -33.56
CA ASP A 574 16.09 -6.37 -34.52
C ASP A 574 14.87 -6.97 -33.81
N LYS A 575 13.65 -6.50 -34.11
CA LYS A 575 12.44 -7.09 -33.52
C LYS A 575 12.24 -8.51 -34.06
N THR A 576 12.34 -9.50 -33.18
CA THR A 576 12.18 -10.94 -33.49
C THR A 576 11.05 -11.61 -32.70
N ASP A 577 10.29 -10.82 -31.93
CA ASP A 577 9.14 -11.25 -31.10
C ASP A 577 9.47 -12.25 -29.97
N THR A 578 10.75 -12.49 -29.70
CA THR A 578 11.23 -13.41 -28.64
C THR A 578 11.06 -12.83 -27.24
N GLU A 579 10.94 -13.71 -26.23
CA GLU A 579 10.65 -13.29 -24.85
C GLU A 579 11.70 -12.37 -24.22
N ASN A 580 12.95 -12.41 -24.68
CA ASN A 580 14.01 -11.52 -24.19
C ASN A 580 13.84 -10.05 -24.66
N GLN A 581 12.89 -9.79 -25.56
CA GLN A 581 12.49 -8.47 -26.05
C GLN A 581 11.18 -7.96 -25.43
N GLN A 582 10.56 -8.73 -24.53
CA GLN A 582 9.25 -8.44 -23.95
C GLN A 582 9.40 -8.03 -22.47
N PHE A 583 8.85 -6.86 -22.13
CA PHE A 583 9.01 -6.24 -20.81
C PHE A 583 7.67 -5.89 -20.16
N ARG A 584 7.59 -6.01 -18.83
CA ARG A 584 6.40 -5.65 -18.04
C ARG A 584 6.73 -4.57 -17.03
N PHE A 585 5.94 -3.50 -17.02
CA PHE A 585 6.04 -2.40 -16.06
C PHE A 585 5.15 -2.71 -14.85
N ILE A 586 5.74 -2.74 -13.65
CA ILE A 586 5.08 -3.11 -12.40
C ILE A 586 5.24 -1.97 -11.41
N TYR A 587 4.13 -1.41 -10.94
CA TYR A 587 4.14 -0.24 -10.05
C TYR A 587 4.98 -0.47 -8.77
N ALA A 588 5.87 0.47 -8.45
CA ALA A 588 6.89 0.35 -7.41
C ALA A 588 6.58 1.11 -6.10
N GLY A 589 5.35 1.59 -5.93
CA GLY A 589 4.90 2.21 -4.67
C GLY A 589 5.19 3.71 -4.53
N SER A 590 5.67 4.39 -5.58
CA SER A 590 5.87 5.85 -5.62
C SER A 590 5.37 6.43 -6.95
N ALA A 591 5.05 7.72 -6.96
CA ALA A 591 4.43 8.41 -8.09
C ALA A 591 5.17 8.14 -9.40
N MET A 592 4.41 7.69 -10.41
CA MET A 592 4.92 7.30 -11.73
C MET A 592 6.16 6.38 -11.71
N THR A 593 6.40 5.63 -10.62
CA THR A 593 7.61 4.83 -10.41
C THR A 593 7.31 3.34 -10.55
N PHE A 594 8.10 2.62 -11.34
CA PHE A 594 7.86 1.23 -11.72
C PHE A 594 9.15 0.39 -11.65
N TYR A 595 9.01 -0.89 -11.35
CA TYR A 595 9.97 -1.92 -11.73
C TYR A 595 9.71 -2.32 -13.17
N ILE A 596 10.75 -2.67 -13.93
CA ILE A 596 10.60 -3.18 -15.30
C ILE A 596 11.13 -4.61 -15.34
N GLN A 597 10.27 -5.59 -15.61
CA GLN A 597 10.59 -7.01 -15.61
C GLN A 597 10.83 -7.52 -17.04
N SER A 598 11.84 -8.37 -17.26
CA SER A 598 12.07 -9.12 -18.50
C SER A 598 11.29 -10.43 -18.48
N LYS A 599 10.58 -10.76 -19.57
CA LYS A 599 9.77 -11.99 -19.67
C LYS A 599 10.63 -13.26 -19.63
N GLN A 600 11.72 -13.28 -20.40
CA GLN A 600 12.60 -14.45 -20.54
C GLN A 600 13.23 -14.96 -19.23
N SER A 601 13.45 -14.06 -18.27
CA SER A 601 14.30 -14.32 -17.09
C SER A 601 13.62 -14.07 -15.75
N GLU A 602 12.41 -13.49 -15.79
CA GLU A 602 11.64 -12.92 -14.67
C GLU A 602 12.39 -11.87 -13.81
N LYS A 603 13.60 -11.46 -14.24
CA LYS A 603 14.46 -10.48 -13.57
C LYS A 603 14.09 -9.06 -13.95
N TYR A 604 14.63 -8.11 -13.21
CA TYR A 604 14.29 -6.70 -13.29
C TYR A 604 15.43 -5.87 -13.86
N LEU A 605 15.10 -4.84 -14.64
CA LEU A 605 16.07 -3.84 -15.08
C LEU A 605 16.65 -3.10 -13.87
N ASP A 606 17.97 -3.06 -13.84
CA ASP A 606 18.82 -2.68 -12.73
C ASP A 606 19.93 -1.77 -13.28
N ALA A 607 20.14 -0.62 -12.65
CA ALA A 607 21.28 0.25 -12.96
C ALA A 607 22.51 -0.26 -12.20
N SER A 608 23.58 -0.58 -12.91
CA SER A 608 24.73 -1.24 -12.31
C SER A 608 25.37 -0.40 -11.18
N GLU A 609 25.36 -0.94 -9.95
CA GLU A 609 26.02 -0.36 -8.77
C GLU A 609 27.48 0.05 -9.05
N SER A 610 28.16 -0.67 -9.95
CA SER A 610 29.57 -0.43 -10.33
C SER A 610 29.85 0.95 -10.95
N ARG A 611 28.84 1.61 -11.53
CA ARG A 611 28.97 2.93 -12.18
C ARG A 611 27.81 3.88 -11.89
N ILE A 612 26.97 3.58 -10.90
CA ILE A 612 25.66 4.24 -10.71
C ILE A 612 25.69 5.76 -10.51
N ALA A 613 26.82 6.30 -10.05
CA ALA A 613 27.04 7.74 -9.87
C ALA A 613 27.54 8.47 -11.14
N GLN A 614 27.77 7.76 -12.25
CA GLN A 614 28.44 8.25 -13.46
C GLN A 614 27.53 8.14 -14.69
N ASN A 615 27.77 9.05 -15.65
CA ASN A 615 27.29 8.90 -17.01
C ASN A 615 27.97 7.69 -17.68
N GLY A 616 27.19 6.94 -18.46
CA GLY A 616 27.61 5.64 -19.00
C GLY A 616 27.44 4.47 -18.03
N CYS A 617 26.59 4.61 -17.00
CA CYS A 617 26.23 3.49 -16.13
C CYS A 617 25.43 2.44 -16.93
N PRO A 618 25.87 1.17 -17.01
CA PRO A 618 25.14 0.14 -17.77
C PRO A 618 23.78 -0.20 -17.16
N VAL A 619 22.79 -0.41 -18.02
CA VAL A 619 21.52 -1.05 -17.64
C VAL A 619 21.62 -2.56 -17.89
N GLN A 620 21.24 -3.35 -16.88
CA GLN A 620 21.36 -4.81 -16.85
C GLN A 620 20.11 -5.44 -16.25
N ILE A 621 19.98 -6.77 -16.32
CA ILE A 621 18.98 -7.50 -15.51
C ILE A 621 19.59 -8.06 -14.22
N TRP A 622 18.81 -8.02 -13.14
CA TRP A 622 19.19 -8.59 -11.85
C TRP A 622 17.96 -9.17 -11.10
N SER A 623 18.19 -10.15 -10.22
CA SER A 623 17.17 -10.63 -9.29
C SER A 623 16.57 -9.49 -8.46
N LYS A 624 15.27 -9.58 -8.15
CA LYS A 624 14.57 -8.52 -7.40
C LYS A 624 15.20 -8.30 -6.02
N ASN A 625 15.67 -7.09 -5.75
CA ASN A 625 16.21 -6.70 -4.45
C ASN A 625 15.39 -5.56 -3.78
N GLY A 626 14.50 -4.89 -4.53
CA GLY A 626 13.64 -3.82 -4.02
C GLY A 626 14.36 -2.48 -3.78
N GLN A 627 15.63 -2.38 -4.15
CA GLN A 627 16.45 -1.18 -4.03
C GLN A 627 16.15 -0.17 -5.14
N ASP A 628 16.59 1.08 -4.95
CA ASP A 628 16.24 2.18 -5.84
C ASP A 628 16.92 2.12 -7.22
N GLN A 629 17.98 1.31 -7.42
CA GLN A 629 18.52 1.07 -8.77
C GLN A 629 17.61 0.22 -9.67
N GLN A 630 16.63 -0.49 -9.10
CA GLN A 630 15.64 -1.28 -9.86
C GLN A 630 14.34 -0.51 -10.12
N LYS A 631 14.29 0.76 -9.71
CA LYS A 631 13.10 1.61 -9.79
C LYS A 631 13.31 2.68 -10.85
N TRP A 632 12.33 2.77 -11.73
CA TRP A 632 12.34 3.62 -12.92
C TRP A 632 11.13 4.53 -12.84
N LYS A 633 11.37 5.83 -12.71
CA LYS A 633 10.33 6.83 -12.81
C LYS A 633 10.07 7.11 -14.28
N LEU A 634 8.84 6.82 -14.70
CA LEU A 634 8.32 7.17 -16.02
C LEU A 634 7.98 8.64 -15.97
N GLU A 635 8.77 9.47 -16.63
CA GLU A 635 8.54 10.90 -16.70
C GLU A 635 7.91 11.19 -18.06
N PRO A 636 6.62 11.61 -18.10
CA PRO A 636 5.93 11.99 -19.33
C PRO A 636 6.68 13.11 -20.04
N ALA A 637 7.42 12.71 -21.05
CA ALA A 637 8.38 13.56 -21.72
C ALA A 637 8.54 13.03 -23.14
N GLY A 638 8.26 13.91 -24.09
CA GLY A 638 8.89 13.86 -25.40
C GLY A 638 9.52 15.24 -25.63
N PRO A 639 10.40 15.38 -26.62
CA PRO A 639 10.65 16.71 -27.17
C PRO A 639 9.29 17.28 -27.60
N LYS A 640 8.99 18.53 -27.23
CA LYS A 640 7.69 19.15 -27.52
C LYS A 640 7.62 19.58 -28.98
N TRP A 641 7.55 18.58 -29.86
CA TRP A 641 7.45 18.75 -31.30
C TRP A 641 6.17 19.52 -31.64
N PHE A 642 6.29 20.55 -32.46
CA PHE A 642 5.13 21.24 -33.02
C PHE A 642 4.51 20.36 -34.11
N ALA A 643 3.37 19.77 -33.77
CA ALA A 643 2.45 19.14 -34.71
C ALA A 643 1.09 19.84 -34.56
N PRO A 644 0.58 20.52 -35.61
CA PRO A 644 -0.67 21.26 -35.52
C PRO A 644 -1.85 20.29 -35.51
N LYS A 645 -2.85 20.55 -34.65
CA LYS A 645 -4.06 19.71 -34.55
C LYS A 645 -4.91 19.75 -35.81
N GLU A 646 -4.98 20.93 -36.43
CA GLU A 646 -5.62 21.18 -37.71
C GLU A 646 -4.57 21.66 -38.73
N PRO A 647 -4.73 21.40 -40.03
CA PRO A 647 -3.79 21.88 -41.05
C PRO A 647 -3.54 23.39 -40.97
N VAL A 648 -2.26 23.80 -40.95
CA VAL A 648 -1.86 25.22 -40.97
C VAL A 648 -1.02 25.49 -42.22
N THR A 649 -1.36 26.56 -42.93
CA THR A 649 -0.64 27.00 -44.14
C THR A 649 0.34 28.10 -43.77
N VAL A 650 1.61 27.92 -44.16
CA VAL A 650 2.73 28.77 -43.77
C VAL A 650 3.65 29.10 -44.93
N LYS A 651 4.36 30.22 -44.84
CA LYS A 651 5.69 30.37 -45.45
C LYS A 651 6.74 29.97 -44.41
N ILE A 652 7.76 29.20 -44.80
CA ILE A 652 8.89 28.89 -43.92
C ILE A 652 10.00 29.90 -44.21
N LYS A 653 10.42 30.63 -43.19
CA LYS A 653 11.40 31.73 -43.29
C LYS A 653 12.70 31.35 -42.59
N ALA A 654 13.85 31.67 -43.18
CA ALA A 654 15.13 31.59 -42.47
C ALA A 654 15.14 32.63 -41.33
N ALA A 655 15.34 32.19 -40.09
CA ALA A 655 14.91 32.96 -38.91
C ALA A 655 15.62 34.32 -38.73
N TYR A 656 16.86 34.42 -39.18
CA TYR A 656 17.74 35.59 -39.02
C TYR A 656 18.03 36.28 -40.36
N SER A 657 17.05 36.24 -41.26
CA SER A 657 17.13 36.64 -42.66
C SER A 657 15.83 37.32 -43.11
N ASP A 658 15.78 37.81 -44.34
CA ASP A 658 14.58 38.20 -45.10
C ASP A 658 14.11 37.09 -46.08
N LYS A 659 14.87 35.99 -46.18
CA LYS A 659 14.66 34.89 -47.14
C LYS A 659 13.68 33.83 -46.64
N THR A 660 12.92 33.24 -47.57
CA THR A 660 11.95 32.15 -47.36
C THR A 660 12.29 30.92 -48.19
N TRP A 661 11.76 29.76 -47.79
CA TRP A 661 11.78 28.54 -48.60
C TRP A 661 11.14 28.79 -49.97
N ASP A 662 11.82 28.26 -50.99
CA ASP A 662 11.58 28.50 -52.41
C ASP A 662 11.91 27.22 -53.19
N LEU A 663 11.29 27.03 -54.36
CA LEU A 663 11.60 25.90 -55.24
C LEU A 663 12.40 26.37 -56.45
N ALA A 664 13.63 25.86 -56.56
CA ALA A 664 14.59 26.26 -57.58
C ALA A 664 13.98 26.20 -59.01
N GLY A 665 14.15 27.29 -59.75
CA GLY A 665 13.45 27.57 -61.01
C GLY A 665 12.41 28.68 -60.89
N GLY A 666 11.83 28.87 -59.69
CA GLY A 666 10.90 29.95 -59.36
C GLY A 666 9.51 29.79 -59.97
N GLY A 667 8.53 30.47 -59.37
CA GLY A 667 7.17 30.55 -59.88
C GLY A 667 6.27 29.38 -59.45
N SER A 668 4.97 29.69 -59.42
CA SER A 668 3.91 28.80 -58.91
C SER A 668 3.80 27.43 -59.62
N GLU A 669 4.41 27.26 -60.79
CA GLU A 669 4.48 25.98 -61.50
C GLU A 669 5.35 24.94 -60.79
N MET A 670 6.42 25.36 -60.11
CA MET A 670 7.41 24.45 -59.52
C MET A 670 6.82 23.62 -58.37
N ALA A 671 5.77 24.14 -57.72
CA ALA A 671 4.97 23.41 -56.73
C ALA A 671 4.23 22.18 -57.30
N GLY A 672 4.05 22.09 -58.62
CA GLY A 672 3.42 20.95 -59.32
C GLY A 672 4.41 19.98 -59.97
N LYS A 673 5.72 20.25 -59.92
CA LYS A 673 6.76 19.44 -60.56
C LYS A 673 7.47 18.55 -59.52
N LYS A 674 7.95 17.38 -59.96
CA LYS A 674 8.83 16.51 -59.16
C LYS A 674 10.27 17.00 -59.28
N SER A 675 11.10 16.69 -58.28
CA SER A 675 12.51 17.06 -58.22
C SER A 675 12.78 18.57 -58.24
N SER A 676 11.78 19.41 -57.93
CA SER A 676 12.02 20.84 -57.70
C SER A 676 12.83 20.96 -56.41
N GLN A 677 14.05 21.47 -56.52
CA GLN A 677 15.01 21.53 -55.42
C GLN A 677 14.59 22.60 -54.40
N LEU A 678 14.57 22.26 -53.11
CA LEU A 678 14.24 23.20 -52.04
C LEU A 678 15.45 24.07 -51.71
N GLN A 679 15.27 25.38 -51.78
CA GLN A 679 16.29 26.40 -51.51
C GLN A 679 15.69 27.56 -50.68
N ILE A 680 16.48 28.61 -50.43
CA ILE A 680 15.99 29.90 -49.92
C ILE A 680 16.09 31.02 -50.96
N TYR A 681 15.12 31.93 -50.96
CA TYR A 681 15.07 33.10 -51.84
C TYR A 681 14.32 34.27 -51.19
N SER A 682 14.49 35.50 -51.71
CA SER A 682 13.73 36.70 -51.29
C SER A 682 12.22 36.48 -51.41
N ASP A 683 11.45 36.74 -50.36
CA ASP A 683 10.01 36.40 -50.25
C ASP A 683 9.10 36.91 -51.40
N SER A 684 8.03 36.16 -51.70
CA SER A 684 6.93 36.51 -52.61
C SER A 684 5.68 35.71 -52.25
N ASP A 685 4.53 36.04 -52.84
CA ASP A 685 3.26 35.31 -52.64
C ASP A 685 3.02 34.19 -53.66
N GLU A 686 4.07 33.71 -54.34
CA GLU A 686 4.00 32.59 -55.27
C GLU A 686 3.84 31.23 -54.55
N LYS A 687 3.15 30.28 -55.21
CA LYS A 687 2.67 29.04 -54.56
C LYS A 687 3.77 28.03 -54.20
N ASP A 688 4.95 28.18 -54.76
CA ASP A 688 6.18 27.42 -54.44
C ASP A 688 6.76 27.76 -53.06
N ARG A 689 6.28 28.82 -52.41
CA ARG A 689 6.71 29.27 -51.08
C ARG A 689 5.69 28.97 -49.98
N ILE A 690 4.56 28.35 -50.34
CA ILE A 690 3.39 28.16 -49.49
C ILE A 690 3.17 26.67 -49.21
N TYR A 691 3.32 26.29 -47.94
CA TYR A 691 3.30 24.92 -47.46
C TYR A 691 2.20 24.73 -46.44
N THR A 692 1.37 23.70 -46.59
CA THR A 692 0.43 23.26 -45.57
C THR A 692 1.08 22.17 -44.72
N ILE A 693 1.28 22.47 -43.44
CA ILE A 693 1.73 21.52 -42.44
C ILE A 693 0.54 20.69 -41.98
N LYS A 694 0.63 19.36 -42.13
CA LYS A 694 -0.39 18.40 -41.71
C LYS A 694 0.24 17.33 -40.81
N SER A 695 -0.49 16.83 -39.81
CA SER A 695 -0.10 15.61 -39.12
C SER A 695 -0.05 14.43 -40.10
N SER A 696 0.96 13.58 -39.99
CA SER A 696 1.11 12.37 -40.79
C SER A 696 0.33 11.17 -40.24
N GLY A 697 -0.27 11.29 -39.05
CA GLY A 697 -0.86 10.19 -38.29
C GLY A 697 0.12 9.45 -37.38
N ASP A 698 1.41 9.47 -37.69
CA ASP A 698 2.47 8.86 -36.87
C ASP A 698 2.90 9.83 -35.74
N ALA A 699 2.31 9.71 -34.54
CA ALA A 699 2.68 10.49 -33.35
C ALA A 699 2.76 12.02 -33.62
N SER A 700 3.95 12.63 -33.52
CA SER A 700 4.19 14.06 -33.78
C SER A 700 4.83 14.35 -35.15
N TRP A 701 4.90 13.36 -36.05
CA TRP A 701 5.46 13.54 -37.39
C TRP A 701 4.48 14.27 -38.31
N ILE A 702 4.99 15.18 -39.12
CA ILE A 702 4.23 16.01 -40.05
C ILE A 702 4.64 15.81 -41.51
N TRP A 703 3.79 16.24 -42.42
CA TRP A 703 4.12 16.48 -43.83
C TRP A 703 4.18 17.99 -44.10
N PHE A 704 5.15 18.43 -44.89
CA PHE A 704 5.10 19.71 -45.60
C PHE A 704 4.54 19.45 -46.99
N GLU A 705 3.24 19.72 -47.17
CA GLU A 705 2.54 19.53 -48.44
C GLU A 705 2.42 20.88 -49.15
N LEU A 706 2.71 20.94 -50.46
CA LEU A 706 2.54 22.18 -51.22
C LEU A 706 1.06 22.54 -51.31
N ASN A 707 0.73 23.84 -51.40
CA ASN A 707 -0.65 24.33 -51.33
C ASN A 707 -1.60 23.79 -52.44
N ASN A 708 -1.08 23.13 -53.47
CA ASN A 708 -1.87 22.43 -54.49
C ASN A 708 -2.26 20.98 -54.11
N GLY A 709 -1.74 20.44 -53.00
CA GLY A 709 -1.95 19.05 -52.56
C GLY A 709 -1.25 17.97 -53.39
N GLN A 710 -0.52 18.34 -54.45
CA GLN A 710 0.05 17.39 -55.43
C GLN A 710 1.46 16.92 -55.08
N MET A 711 2.22 17.71 -54.31
CA MET A 711 3.61 17.45 -53.95
C MET A 711 3.85 17.63 -52.45
N ARG A 712 4.86 16.93 -51.94
CA ARG A 712 5.42 17.10 -50.59
C ARG A 712 6.91 17.33 -50.67
N ILE A 713 7.48 17.95 -49.64
CA ILE A 713 8.93 17.91 -49.42
C ILE A 713 9.34 16.45 -49.15
N ASP A 714 10.41 16.01 -49.80
CA ASP A 714 10.98 14.68 -49.74
C ASP A 714 12.51 14.75 -49.60
N VAL A 715 13.08 13.80 -48.87
CA VAL A 715 14.54 13.62 -48.79
C VAL A 715 15.04 12.96 -50.08
N SER A 716 15.79 13.72 -50.89
CA SER A 716 16.25 13.26 -52.21
C SER A 716 16.95 11.89 -52.15
N GLY A 717 16.38 10.91 -52.88
CA GLY A 717 16.82 9.52 -52.88
C GLY A 717 16.13 8.61 -51.83
N GLY A 718 15.15 9.12 -51.10
CA GLY A 718 14.24 8.36 -50.23
C GLY A 718 14.83 7.92 -48.89
N ASP A 719 14.12 7.00 -48.22
CA ASP A 719 14.34 6.58 -46.83
C ASP A 719 15.81 6.26 -46.48
N LYS A 720 16.54 5.62 -47.40
CA LYS A 720 17.98 5.26 -47.25
C LYS A 720 18.93 6.44 -47.02
N ASN A 721 18.47 7.67 -47.33
CA ASN A 721 19.25 8.89 -47.24
C ASN A 721 18.89 9.78 -46.04
N MET A 722 17.76 9.56 -45.36
CA MET A 722 17.25 10.44 -44.29
C MET A 722 18.23 10.67 -43.12
N GLY A 723 19.12 9.72 -42.87
CA GLY A 723 20.15 9.78 -41.82
C GLY A 723 21.53 10.23 -42.29
N ARG A 724 21.68 10.62 -43.56
CA ARG A 724 22.95 11.10 -44.14
C ARG A 724 23.02 12.63 -44.10
N LYS A 725 24.24 13.18 -44.07
CA LYS A 725 24.47 14.61 -44.31
C LYS A 725 24.68 14.88 -45.80
N ASP A 726 24.71 16.15 -46.20
CA ASP A 726 24.87 16.63 -47.59
C ASP A 726 23.72 16.21 -48.53
N VAL A 727 22.60 15.69 -47.99
CA VAL A 727 21.44 15.25 -48.79
C VAL A 727 20.45 16.39 -48.96
N LYS A 728 20.20 16.76 -50.20
CA LYS A 728 19.25 17.81 -50.59
C LYS A 728 17.79 17.40 -50.34
N LEU A 729 16.92 18.39 -50.17
CA LEU A 729 15.47 18.22 -50.09
C LEU A 729 14.83 18.65 -51.42
N SER A 730 13.84 17.91 -51.93
CA SER A 730 13.15 18.23 -53.18
C SER A 730 11.66 17.89 -53.14
N THR A 731 10.87 18.36 -54.09
CA THR A 731 9.46 17.99 -54.21
C THR A 731 9.29 16.57 -54.77
N TRP A 732 8.36 15.81 -54.20
CA TRP A 732 7.92 14.54 -54.77
C TRP A 732 6.43 14.28 -54.54
N THR A 733 5.84 13.40 -55.36
CA THR A 733 4.44 13.00 -55.20
C THR A 733 4.24 12.26 -53.87
N PRO A 734 3.13 12.50 -53.14
CA PRO A 734 2.82 11.79 -51.90
C PRO A 734 2.93 10.27 -52.04
N HIS A 735 3.72 9.62 -51.17
CA HIS A 735 3.88 8.17 -51.15
C HIS A 735 3.90 7.54 -49.75
N GLY A 736 3.77 8.35 -48.68
CA GLY A 736 3.57 7.84 -47.31
C GLY A 736 4.80 7.26 -46.61
N ASN A 737 5.88 6.96 -47.34
CA ASN A 737 7.18 6.59 -46.79
C ASN A 737 7.76 7.66 -45.85
N ASP A 738 8.80 7.30 -45.12
CA ASP A 738 9.35 8.12 -44.06
C ASP A 738 10.16 9.33 -44.58
N SER A 739 10.66 9.30 -45.84
CA SER A 739 11.36 10.43 -46.48
C SER A 739 10.53 11.70 -46.64
N GLN A 740 9.20 11.62 -46.51
CA GLN A 740 8.29 12.78 -46.52
C GLN A 740 7.89 13.25 -45.12
N LYS A 741 8.32 12.57 -44.05
CA LYS A 741 7.89 12.82 -42.67
C LYS A 741 8.95 13.57 -41.88
N PHE A 742 8.53 14.68 -41.26
CA PHE A 742 9.41 15.61 -40.56
C PHE A 742 8.91 15.92 -39.15
N ALA A 743 9.78 16.48 -38.30
CA ALA A 743 9.42 16.91 -36.95
C ALA A 743 9.95 18.32 -36.69
N ILE A 744 9.10 19.22 -36.19
CA ILE A 744 9.44 20.62 -35.91
C ILE A 744 9.75 20.75 -34.42
N ARG A 745 10.98 21.09 -34.05
CA ARG A 745 11.38 21.39 -32.67
C ARG A 745 11.42 22.90 -32.44
N PRO A 746 10.51 23.47 -31.63
CA PRO A 746 10.68 24.83 -31.15
C PRO A 746 12.01 25.03 -30.42
N THR A 747 12.70 26.12 -30.73
CA THR A 747 13.98 26.55 -30.13
C THR A 747 13.87 27.88 -29.39
N GLY A 748 12.78 28.60 -29.62
CA GLY A 748 12.47 29.87 -28.98
C GLY A 748 11.01 30.24 -29.23
N LYS A 749 10.61 31.48 -28.89
CA LYS A 749 9.22 31.92 -29.02
C LYS A 749 8.65 31.78 -30.45
N TYR A 750 9.47 32.07 -31.45
CA TYR A 750 9.07 32.07 -32.88
C TYR A 750 9.98 31.21 -33.76
N THR A 751 11.04 30.61 -33.21
CA THR A 751 12.07 29.89 -33.94
C THR A 751 11.97 28.38 -33.70
N CYS A 752 12.36 27.61 -34.71
CA CYS A 752 12.36 26.15 -34.66
C CYS A 752 13.47 25.55 -35.55
N ILE A 753 13.81 24.28 -35.32
CA ILE A 753 14.61 23.44 -36.22
C ILE A 753 13.70 22.33 -36.75
N ILE A 754 13.86 21.97 -38.02
CA ILE A 754 13.08 20.93 -38.69
C ILE A 754 13.99 19.69 -38.86
N PHE A 755 13.47 18.50 -38.55
CA PHE A 755 14.22 17.24 -38.59
C PHE A 755 13.57 16.23 -39.54
N SER A 756 14.40 15.46 -40.26
CA SER A 756 13.96 14.24 -40.97
C SER A 756 13.60 13.10 -40.01
N LYS A 757 12.85 12.09 -40.47
CA LYS A 757 12.72 10.77 -39.81
C LYS A 757 14.06 10.12 -39.47
N GLY A 758 15.10 10.41 -40.27
CA GLY A 758 16.49 10.02 -40.01
C GLY A 758 17.26 10.98 -39.09
N TRP A 759 16.56 11.89 -38.40
CA TRP A 759 17.09 12.77 -37.36
C TRP A 759 18.35 13.54 -37.82
N LYS A 760 18.24 14.14 -39.00
CA LYS A 760 19.13 15.18 -39.50
C LYS A 760 18.35 16.49 -39.53
N ALA A 761 18.99 17.58 -39.14
CA ALA A 761 18.39 18.91 -39.21
C ALA A 761 18.32 19.36 -40.67
N PHE A 762 17.27 20.10 -41.01
CA PHE A 762 17.24 20.93 -42.21
C PHE A 762 18.20 22.09 -41.98
N ASP A 763 19.01 22.37 -42.98
CA ASP A 763 20.20 23.20 -42.89
C ASP A 763 20.38 23.98 -44.19
N ILE A 764 20.63 25.28 -44.10
CA ILE A 764 20.92 26.12 -45.26
C ILE A 764 22.40 25.97 -45.62
N GLU A 765 22.66 25.42 -46.81
CA GLU A 765 24.00 24.98 -47.22
C GLU A 765 25.07 26.06 -47.05
N GLY A 766 26.22 25.65 -46.50
CA GLY A 766 27.38 26.53 -46.28
C GLY A 766 27.14 27.66 -45.29
N GLY A 767 26.03 27.65 -44.54
CA GLY A 767 25.66 28.76 -43.65
C GLY A 767 25.14 30.00 -44.38
N LYS A 768 24.77 29.88 -45.65
CA LYS A 768 24.44 31.00 -46.56
C LYS A 768 23.03 31.57 -46.36
N TYR A 769 22.56 31.71 -45.13
CA TYR A 769 21.15 32.01 -44.80
C TYR A 769 20.65 33.40 -45.24
N ASN A 770 21.51 34.27 -45.75
CA ASN A 770 21.15 35.57 -46.34
C ASN A 770 21.33 35.63 -47.87
N GLU A 771 21.86 34.59 -48.50
CA GLU A 771 22.07 34.51 -49.95
C GLU A 771 20.87 33.88 -50.65
N ASN A 772 20.53 34.35 -51.85
CA ASN A 772 19.56 33.69 -52.71
C ASN A 772 20.13 32.39 -53.28
N SER A 773 19.26 31.40 -53.48
CA SER A 773 19.58 30.11 -54.09
C SER A 773 20.52 29.21 -53.27
N ALA A 774 20.63 29.44 -51.96
CA ALA A 774 21.25 28.48 -51.06
C ALA A 774 20.29 27.31 -50.79
N ASP A 775 20.73 26.08 -51.07
CA ASP A 775 19.93 24.88 -50.90
C ASP A 775 19.58 24.59 -49.43
N ILE A 776 18.41 23.99 -49.23
CA ILE A 776 18.10 23.26 -47.99
C ILE A 776 18.62 21.82 -48.12
N GLN A 777 19.44 21.41 -47.17
CA GLN A 777 20.04 20.08 -47.06
C GLN A 777 19.79 19.46 -45.68
N LEU A 778 20.07 18.17 -45.55
CA LEU A 778 20.18 17.44 -44.29
C LEU A 778 21.59 17.58 -43.72
N TRP A 779 21.68 17.98 -42.45
CA TRP A 779 22.96 18.12 -41.75
C TRP A 779 22.93 17.59 -40.31
N ASP A 780 24.10 17.51 -39.68
CA ASP A 780 24.19 17.30 -38.24
C ASP A 780 23.65 18.53 -37.50
N THR A 781 22.90 18.35 -36.43
CA THR A 781 22.40 19.47 -35.63
C THR A 781 23.54 20.24 -34.96
N HIS A 782 23.58 21.56 -35.13
CA HIS A 782 24.45 22.50 -34.41
C HIS A 782 23.70 23.74 -33.88
N TYR A 783 22.39 23.88 -34.15
CA TYR A 783 21.52 24.94 -33.61
C TYR A 783 21.84 26.38 -34.04
N GLU A 784 22.83 26.59 -34.89
CA GLU A 784 23.20 27.90 -35.43
C GLU A 784 22.17 28.43 -36.45
N ALA A 785 22.35 29.69 -36.87
CA ALA A 785 21.39 30.41 -37.72
C ALA A 785 20.94 29.66 -38.99
N ALA A 786 21.81 28.86 -39.59
CA ALA A 786 21.53 28.07 -40.79
C ALA A 786 20.45 26.98 -40.62
N GLN A 787 20.15 26.57 -39.38
CA GLN A 787 19.17 25.52 -39.05
C GLN A 787 17.87 26.08 -38.46
N GLN A 788 17.81 27.40 -38.25
CA GLN A 788 16.75 28.06 -37.49
C GLN A 788 15.73 28.68 -38.45
N PHE A 789 14.47 28.28 -38.31
CA PHE A 789 13.37 28.71 -39.16
C PHE A 789 12.24 29.34 -38.34
N GLN A 790 11.51 30.27 -38.96
CA GLN A 790 10.23 30.80 -38.49
C GLN A 790 9.12 30.28 -39.40
N LEU A 791 7.98 29.88 -38.81
CA LEU A 791 6.80 29.46 -39.56
C LEU A 791 5.81 30.62 -39.59
N ILE A 792 5.66 31.29 -40.73
CA ILE A 792 4.80 32.47 -40.89
C ILE A 792 3.42 32.00 -41.34
N ASP A 793 2.40 32.09 -40.47
CA ASP A 793 1.02 31.72 -40.79
C ASP A 793 0.44 32.66 -41.85
N THR A 794 0.05 32.11 -43.01
CA THR A 794 -0.42 32.90 -44.16
C THR A 794 -1.78 33.57 -43.92
N LYS A 795 -2.55 33.14 -42.91
CA LYS A 795 -3.83 33.78 -42.54
C LYS A 795 -3.62 35.03 -41.70
N THR A 796 -2.52 35.10 -40.93
CA THR A 796 -2.28 36.19 -39.97
C THR A 796 -1.06 37.07 -40.31
N GLY A 797 -0.20 36.63 -41.22
CA GLY A 797 1.05 37.30 -41.58
C GLY A 797 2.08 37.32 -40.44
N LYS A 798 1.96 36.42 -39.46
CA LYS A 798 2.77 36.43 -38.23
C LYS A 798 3.44 35.07 -37.99
N PRO A 799 4.62 35.05 -37.34
CA PRO A 799 5.23 33.79 -36.92
C PRO A 799 4.36 33.07 -35.89
N ILE A 800 4.29 31.75 -35.99
CA ILE A 800 3.64 30.88 -35.01
C ILE A 800 4.33 31.04 -33.64
N ASP A 801 3.53 31.37 -32.62
CA ASP A 801 4.00 31.50 -31.24
C ASP A 801 4.09 30.12 -30.57
N PHE A 802 5.32 29.61 -30.46
CA PHE A 802 5.60 28.31 -29.87
C PHE A 802 5.51 28.29 -28.34
N THR A 803 5.33 29.43 -27.64
CA THR A 803 5.25 29.44 -26.17
C THR A 803 4.09 28.62 -25.61
N LYS A 804 3.00 28.52 -26.38
CA LYS A 804 1.83 27.68 -26.08
C LYS A 804 2.14 26.18 -26.10
N TYR A 805 3.30 25.79 -26.62
CA TYR A 805 3.79 24.41 -26.74
C TYR A 805 4.99 24.13 -25.81
N PHE A 806 5.44 25.10 -25.00
CA PHE A 806 6.51 24.87 -24.01
C PHE A 806 5.99 24.44 -22.61
N ASN A 807 4.70 24.60 -22.32
CA ASN A 807 4.07 24.23 -21.02
C ASN A 807 3.86 22.73 -20.86
#